data_AF-A0A2E9ADP4-F1
#
_entry.id   AF-A0A2E9ADP4-F1
#
_cell.length_a   1.000
_cell.length_b   1.000
_cell.length_c   1.000
_cell.angle_alpha   90.00
_cell.angle_beta   90.00
_cell.angle_gamma   90.00
#
_symmetry.space_group_name_H-M   'P 1'
#
loop_
_entity.id
_entity.type
_entity.pdbx_description
1 polymer ?
#
loop_
_entity_poly.entity_id
_entity_poly.type
_entity_poly.pdbx_seq_one_letter_code
_entity_poly.pdbx_strand_id
1 'polypeptide(L)'
;MSPGVAVEESTKSLEPTKSIDIPTQTPKNAIDSDEINYAIYTDSKSKISIIYPENWQQIPRENYVEFHGPNGDVIFEVLYVHFHELDQWANQYLSESNYKEESRETLQSPLGYMSIGSLRDGAKHARVIIGNEKAGLILLEATTGPEDEFEEHLEQFQIILDSLNLKNASLFDGSNNDNTEHTKDDSNEPNEEDTESALTKTIPEDSDTTIYTDSKTGLSFSYPANWTLFQHEHDIEFQGPIGAVTIMITDVPMRELEQFAQDFFTESDEYKEESRNALDEPSGYISIGNLRDGAQQARVIIGNEQTDIIIFEATTGPEDDFEEHLKQFQNILNSISLLEVDSDESQAQQQDYSPTPIPNYGPSAITIVNTSEFSTDIMQEWASYSEAKMANRRADILMVLWPVGEFVKEGGFSHPFETMEVVITPDEIDYLMNEIETWLSNQPCILDDPVRYYEEVEMYRDWLTRGADASTQITICPASRLVLMGLPPDMRDTNDPRYPINLQDFFIHELYHALQQDLMDESCRRLEERLDREETNTPWLVEGGADYFAKHVVSELTGAFDPINTILRNALNASREEGTNIYQGGIDKTGAAAMQILIELGKLDQERILDGSLFHNCAREIEYTNDKPYVLQAKNSWYMIEERNGRFVFSEGVLR
;
A
#
# COMPACT_ATOMS: atom_id res chain seq x y z
N MET A 1 -8.24 -66.39 -34.56
CA MET A 1 -6.98 -65.87 -35.12
C MET A 1 -6.46 -64.82 -34.15
N SER A 2 -5.36 -65.14 -33.47
CA SER A 2 -4.45 -64.24 -32.73
C SER A 2 -3.84 -63.17 -33.67
N PRO A 3 -2.98 -62.21 -33.22
CA PRO A 3 -2.32 -62.06 -31.91
C PRO A 3 -2.41 -60.61 -31.34
N GLY A 4 -2.01 -60.25 -30.11
CA GLY A 4 -1.13 -60.86 -29.12
C GLY A 4 0.23 -60.15 -29.08
N VAL A 5 0.42 -59.17 -28.18
CA VAL A 5 1.74 -58.73 -27.70
C VAL A 5 1.64 -58.35 -26.23
N ALA A 6 2.43 -59.05 -25.41
CA ALA A 6 2.66 -58.83 -23.99
C ALA A 6 3.82 -57.83 -23.82
N VAL A 7 3.73 -56.99 -22.79
CA VAL A 7 4.85 -56.17 -22.30
C VAL A 7 5.33 -56.79 -20.99
N GLU A 8 6.57 -57.29 -20.99
CA GLU A 8 7.26 -57.82 -19.81
C GLU A 8 7.77 -56.67 -18.92
N GLU A 9 7.50 -56.80 -17.62
CA GLU A 9 8.17 -56.08 -16.54
C GLU A 9 9.66 -56.46 -16.49
N SER A 10 10.52 -55.45 -16.35
CA SER A 10 11.91 -55.61 -15.92
C SER A 10 12.14 -54.73 -14.70
N THR A 11 11.91 -55.30 -13.52
CA THR A 11 12.46 -54.81 -12.25
C THR A 11 13.99 -54.89 -12.29
N LYS A 12 14.67 -53.74 -12.24
CA LYS A 12 16.08 -53.65 -11.82
C LYS A 12 16.18 -52.76 -10.58
N SER A 13 16.47 -53.43 -9.47
CA SER A 13 16.92 -52.84 -8.21
C SER A 13 18.18 -52.00 -8.46
N LEU A 14 18.14 -50.74 -8.01
CA LEU A 14 19.33 -49.89 -7.84
C LEU A 14 19.88 -50.14 -6.44
N GLU A 15 21.15 -50.53 -6.38
CA GLU A 15 21.96 -50.63 -5.17
C GLU A 15 22.23 -49.24 -4.56
N PRO A 16 22.44 -49.14 -3.24
CA PRO A 16 22.71 -47.88 -2.56
C PRO A 16 24.10 -47.35 -2.92
N THR A 17 24.15 -46.14 -3.49
CA THR A 17 25.40 -45.46 -3.84
C THR A 17 26.15 -45.02 -2.59
N LYS A 18 27.44 -45.34 -2.60
CA LYS A 18 28.46 -45.11 -1.57
C LYS A 18 28.62 -43.64 -1.21
N SER A 19 28.76 -43.39 0.09
CA SER A 19 29.46 -42.25 0.68
C SER A 19 30.83 -42.06 0.01
N ILE A 20 31.12 -40.83 -0.42
CA ILE A 20 32.42 -40.41 -0.95
C ILE A 20 33.18 -39.76 0.20
N ASP A 21 34.21 -40.46 0.66
CA ASP A 21 35.25 -39.91 1.55
C ASP A 21 36.10 -38.88 0.80
N ILE A 22 36.27 -37.69 1.40
CA ILE A 22 37.18 -36.65 0.95
C ILE A 22 38.63 -37.08 1.27
N PRO A 23 39.53 -37.23 0.28
CA PRO A 23 40.93 -37.48 0.56
C PRO A 23 41.66 -36.16 0.81
N THR A 24 42.12 -35.98 2.04
CA THR A 24 43.11 -34.97 2.42
C THR A 24 44.44 -35.31 1.74
N GLN A 25 44.83 -34.58 0.69
CA GLN A 25 46.23 -34.50 0.26
C GLN A 25 46.50 -33.27 -0.59
N THR A 26 47.33 -32.37 -0.05
CA THR A 26 47.93 -31.22 -0.71
C THR A 26 48.97 -31.67 -1.76
N PRO A 27 48.95 -31.13 -2.98
CA PRO A 27 50.15 -31.02 -3.80
C PRO A 27 50.53 -29.53 -3.96
N LYS A 28 51.69 -29.17 -3.41
CA LYS A 28 52.43 -27.98 -3.82
C LYS A 28 52.82 -28.12 -5.30
N ASN A 29 52.31 -27.25 -6.15
CA ASN A 29 52.98 -26.78 -7.35
C ASN A 29 52.69 -25.28 -7.49
N ALA A 30 53.76 -24.48 -7.49
CA ALA A 30 53.71 -23.05 -7.67
C ALA A 30 53.33 -22.74 -9.13
N ILE A 31 52.22 -22.02 -9.30
CA ILE A 31 51.90 -21.22 -10.48
C ILE A 31 52.05 -19.77 -10.01
N ASP A 32 52.77 -18.97 -10.80
CA ASP A 32 52.97 -17.52 -10.62
C ASP A 32 51.61 -16.85 -10.38
N SER A 33 51.39 -16.32 -9.17
CA SER A 33 50.25 -15.44 -8.91
C SER A 33 50.64 -14.05 -9.38
N ASP A 34 50.29 -13.69 -10.60
CA ASP A 34 50.13 -12.28 -10.94
C ASP A 34 49.13 -11.71 -9.92
N GLU A 35 49.57 -10.69 -9.18
CA GLU A 35 48.78 -10.02 -8.15
C GLU A 35 47.59 -9.35 -8.85
N ILE A 36 46.41 -9.98 -8.83
CA ILE A 36 45.19 -9.42 -9.42
C ILE A 36 44.84 -8.16 -8.62
N ASN A 37 44.87 -6.99 -9.27
CA ASN A 37 44.39 -5.75 -8.68
C ASN A 37 42.86 -5.68 -8.72
N TYR A 38 42.26 -5.10 -7.69
CA TYR A 38 40.80 -4.95 -7.56
C TYR A 38 40.41 -3.46 -7.53
N ALA A 39 39.27 -3.16 -8.17
CA ALA A 39 38.57 -1.89 -8.11
C ALA A 39 37.32 -2.00 -7.20
N ILE A 40 36.76 -0.86 -6.78
CA ILE A 40 35.55 -0.79 -5.95
C ILE A 40 34.44 -0.12 -6.78
N TYR A 41 33.29 -0.77 -6.88
CA TYR A 41 32.05 -0.15 -7.31
C TYR A 41 31.20 0.19 -6.09
N THR A 42 30.60 1.38 -6.10
CA THR A 42 29.63 1.82 -5.08
C THR A 42 28.38 2.29 -5.80
N ASP A 43 27.25 1.66 -5.49
CA ASP A 43 25.96 2.10 -5.99
C ASP A 43 25.60 3.47 -5.42
N SER A 44 25.17 4.38 -6.29
CA SER A 44 25.01 5.79 -5.94
C SER A 44 23.81 6.04 -5.03
N LYS A 45 22.78 5.17 -5.08
CA LYS A 45 21.55 5.27 -4.30
C LYS A 45 21.67 4.53 -2.97
N SER A 46 21.94 3.23 -3.00
CA SER A 46 22.00 2.35 -1.83
C SER A 46 23.28 2.49 -0.99
N LYS A 47 24.35 3.05 -1.58
CA LYS A 47 25.71 3.09 -1.02
C LYS A 47 26.35 1.72 -0.81
N ILE A 48 25.72 0.64 -1.26
CA ILE A 48 26.30 -0.70 -1.25
C ILE A 48 27.53 -0.71 -2.16
N SER A 49 28.60 -1.36 -1.70
CA SER A 49 29.83 -1.47 -2.46
C SER A 49 30.27 -2.91 -2.63
N ILE A 50 30.86 -3.21 -3.79
CA ILE A 50 31.50 -4.48 -4.13
C ILE A 50 32.89 -4.22 -4.69
N ILE A 51 33.79 -5.20 -4.56
CA ILE A 51 35.08 -5.21 -5.26
C ILE A 51 34.97 -6.08 -6.51
N TYR A 52 35.72 -5.73 -7.56
CA TYR A 52 35.81 -6.50 -8.79
C TYR A 52 37.20 -6.37 -9.41
N PRO A 53 37.68 -7.30 -10.25
CA PRO A 53 39.01 -7.21 -10.85
C PRO A 53 39.17 -5.94 -11.71
N GLU A 54 40.25 -5.18 -11.53
CA GLU A 54 40.46 -3.88 -12.19
C GLU A 54 40.56 -4.00 -13.73
N ASN A 55 40.92 -5.18 -14.23
CA ASN A 55 40.98 -5.48 -15.66
C ASN A 55 39.61 -5.79 -16.29
N TRP A 56 38.53 -5.86 -15.51
CA TRP A 56 37.17 -6.05 -16.02
C TRP A 56 36.56 -4.74 -16.48
N GLN A 57 35.70 -4.80 -17.50
CA GLN A 57 35.01 -3.64 -18.02
C GLN A 57 33.68 -3.43 -17.29
N GLN A 58 33.53 -2.31 -16.58
CA GLN A 58 32.28 -1.88 -15.97
C GLN A 58 31.38 -1.16 -16.99
N ILE A 59 30.11 -1.57 -17.11
CA ILE A 59 29.10 -0.96 -17.97
C ILE A 59 27.85 -0.64 -17.13
N PRO A 60 27.61 0.64 -16.77
CA PRO A 60 26.40 1.03 -16.06
C PRO A 60 25.17 0.96 -16.98
N ARG A 61 24.06 0.46 -16.44
CA ARG A 61 22.72 0.47 -17.04
C ARG A 61 21.79 1.32 -16.17
N GLU A 62 20.53 1.46 -16.61
CA GLU A 62 19.54 2.27 -15.90
C GLU A 62 19.26 1.75 -14.49
N ASN A 63 19.17 0.43 -14.31
CA ASN A 63 18.79 -0.21 -13.04
C ASN A 63 19.84 -1.16 -12.45
N TYR A 64 20.91 -1.48 -13.19
CA TYR A 64 21.94 -2.42 -12.77
C TYR A 64 23.30 -2.08 -13.39
N VAL A 65 24.35 -2.79 -13.01
CA VAL A 65 25.69 -2.66 -13.61
C VAL A 65 26.22 -4.02 -14.04
N GLU A 66 26.83 -4.05 -15.23
CA GLU A 66 27.49 -5.24 -15.79
C GLU A 66 29.02 -5.09 -15.62
N PHE A 67 29.69 -6.16 -15.24
CA PHE A 67 31.14 -6.26 -15.22
C PHE A 67 31.58 -7.41 -16.14
N HIS A 68 32.29 -7.08 -17.22
CA HIS A 68 32.74 -8.05 -18.21
C HIS A 68 34.18 -8.48 -17.95
N GLY A 69 34.37 -9.77 -17.69
CA GLY A 69 35.66 -10.42 -17.48
C GLY A 69 36.08 -11.33 -18.64
N PRO A 70 37.34 -11.81 -18.64
CA PRO A 70 37.82 -12.74 -19.66
C PRO A 70 37.18 -14.14 -19.58
N ASN A 71 36.67 -14.51 -18.40
CA ASN A 71 36.12 -15.85 -18.12
C ASN A 71 34.58 -15.85 -17.99
N GLY A 72 33.95 -14.68 -18.04
CA GLY A 72 32.51 -14.53 -17.85
C GLY A 72 32.13 -13.12 -17.40
N ASP A 73 30.83 -12.91 -17.25
CA ASP A 73 30.24 -11.63 -16.85
C ASP A 73 29.64 -11.72 -15.45
N VAL A 74 29.57 -10.57 -14.77
CA VAL A 74 28.84 -10.42 -13.50
C VAL A 74 27.87 -9.26 -13.58
N ILE A 75 26.64 -9.47 -13.15
CA ILE A 75 25.60 -8.45 -13.02
C ILE A 75 25.41 -8.15 -11.54
N PHE A 76 25.30 -6.86 -11.20
CA PHE A 76 24.93 -6.39 -9.87
C PHE A 76 23.72 -5.45 -9.97
N GLU A 77 22.67 -5.75 -9.22
CA GLU A 77 21.44 -4.98 -9.17
C GLU A 77 20.98 -4.85 -7.71
N VAL A 78 20.38 -3.72 -7.38
CA VAL A 78 19.69 -3.50 -6.10
C VAL A 78 18.22 -3.31 -6.41
N LEU A 79 17.41 -4.28 -5.99
CA LEU A 79 15.96 -4.23 -6.08
C LEU A 79 15.43 -3.51 -4.83
N TYR A 80 14.73 -2.40 -5.04
CA TYR A 80 14.16 -1.57 -3.97
C TYR A 80 12.85 -2.15 -3.42
N VAL A 81 12.86 -3.44 -3.09
CA VAL A 81 11.72 -4.21 -2.56
C VAL A 81 12.04 -4.69 -1.15
N HIS A 82 11.04 -5.00 -0.32
CA HIS A 82 11.28 -5.23 1.10
C HIS A 82 12.07 -6.53 1.32
N PHE A 83 12.97 -6.53 2.30
CA PHE A 83 13.76 -7.74 2.60
C PHE A 83 12.90 -8.96 2.99
N HIS A 84 11.66 -8.76 3.44
CA HIS A 84 10.74 -9.84 3.80
C HIS A 84 10.19 -10.58 2.57
N GLU A 85 10.24 -9.95 1.39
CA GLU A 85 9.85 -10.56 0.13
C GLU A 85 10.97 -11.43 -0.46
N LEU A 86 12.10 -11.57 0.24
CA LEU A 86 13.27 -12.35 -0.19
C LEU A 86 12.90 -13.76 -0.65
N ASP A 87 12.03 -14.45 0.09
CA ASP A 87 11.67 -15.85 -0.24
C ASP A 87 10.79 -15.93 -1.50
N GLN A 88 9.83 -15.01 -1.64
CA GLN A 88 8.98 -14.93 -2.83
C GLN A 88 9.80 -14.56 -4.06
N TRP A 89 10.62 -13.53 -3.96
CA TRP A 89 11.51 -13.10 -5.04
C TRP A 89 12.53 -14.16 -5.38
N ALA A 90 13.14 -14.84 -4.40
CA ALA A 90 14.05 -15.95 -4.66
C ALA A 90 13.35 -17.07 -5.42
N ASN A 91 12.13 -17.44 -5.05
CA ASN A 91 11.40 -18.49 -5.75
C ASN A 91 11.02 -18.09 -7.17
N GLN A 92 10.57 -16.86 -7.39
CA GLN A 92 10.25 -16.36 -8.73
C GLN A 92 11.51 -16.23 -9.61
N TYR A 93 12.55 -15.59 -9.08
CA TYR A 93 13.78 -15.29 -9.79
C TYR A 93 14.58 -16.56 -10.14
N LEU A 94 14.56 -17.56 -9.27
CA LEU A 94 15.26 -18.83 -9.50
C LEU A 94 14.43 -19.84 -10.32
N SER A 95 13.16 -19.55 -10.59
CA SER A 95 12.27 -20.43 -11.39
C SER A 95 12.01 -19.95 -12.83
N GLU A 96 12.77 -18.95 -13.30
CA GLU A 96 12.63 -18.43 -14.66
C GLU A 96 12.81 -19.51 -15.74
N SER A 97 11.93 -19.48 -16.75
CA SER A 97 11.76 -20.58 -17.71
C SER A 97 13.00 -20.91 -18.58
N ASN A 98 13.99 -20.02 -18.64
CA ASN A 98 15.24 -20.18 -19.37
C ASN A 98 16.41 -20.68 -18.49
N TYR A 99 16.24 -20.72 -17.17
CA TYR A 99 17.22 -21.19 -16.20
C TYR A 99 16.82 -22.56 -15.65
N LYS A 100 17.77 -23.48 -15.63
CA LYS A 100 17.61 -24.80 -15.03
C LYS A 100 18.50 -24.89 -13.80
N GLU A 101 17.89 -24.77 -12.63
CA GLU A 101 18.56 -24.94 -11.35
C GLU A 101 19.14 -26.36 -11.22
N GLU A 102 20.41 -26.44 -10.81
CA GLU A 102 21.14 -27.68 -10.52
C GLU A 102 21.36 -27.85 -9.01
N SER A 103 21.60 -26.74 -8.30
CA SER A 103 21.72 -26.71 -6.84
C SER A 103 21.29 -25.37 -6.27
N ARG A 104 20.82 -25.36 -5.02
CA ARG A 104 20.50 -24.18 -4.24
C ARG A 104 21.06 -24.29 -2.82
N GLU A 105 21.61 -23.21 -2.31
CA GLU A 105 22.02 -23.06 -0.91
C GLU A 105 21.41 -21.81 -0.28
N THR A 106 21.23 -21.85 1.04
CA THR A 106 20.76 -20.71 1.84
C THR A 106 21.97 -20.03 2.49
N LEU A 107 22.05 -18.72 2.32
CA LEU A 107 23.05 -17.85 2.95
C LEU A 107 22.47 -17.35 4.28
N GLN A 108 23.28 -17.40 5.35
CA GLN A 108 22.84 -17.05 6.71
C GLN A 108 23.35 -15.68 7.18
N SER A 109 24.35 -15.11 6.51
CA SER A 109 24.92 -13.82 6.88
C SER A 109 25.68 -13.23 5.68
N PRO A 110 25.04 -12.40 4.84
CA PRO A 110 23.64 -11.93 4.96
C PRO A 110 22.61 -13.02 4.59
N LEU A 111 21.34 -12.83 4.98
CA LEU A 111 20.26 -13.75 4.66
C LEU A 111 20.01 -13.75 3.14
N GLY A 112 19.97 -14.92 2.50
CA GLY A 112 19.84 -14.98 1.05
C GLY A 112 19.82 -16.40 0.49
N TYR A 113 19.79 -16.49 -0.83
CA TYR A 113 19.87 -17.73 -1.58
C TYR A 113 20.91 -17.62 -2.67
N MET A 114 21.70 -18.68 -2.85
CA MET A 114 22.57 -18.87 -4.00
C MET A 114 22.12 -20.11 -4.77
N SER A 115 22.00 -19.98 -6.08
CA SER A 115 21.59 -21.04 -6.98
C SER A 115 22.61 -21.18 -8.10
N ILE A 116 22.99 -22.42 -8.42
CA ILE A 116 23.84 -22.74 -9.57
C ILE A 116 23.03 -23.56 -10.55
N GLY A 117 23.16 -23.24 -11.83
CA GLY A 117 22.38 -23.88 -12.88
C GLY A 117 22.94 -23.62 -14.27
N SER A 118 22.14 -23.99 -15.27
CA SER A 118 22.47 -23.79 -16.68
C SER A 118 21.32 -23.10 -17.42
N LEU A 119 21.65 -22.23 -18.37
CA LEU A 119 20.69 -21.70 -19.32
C LEU A 119 20.41 -22.69 -20.46
N ARG A 120 19.35 -22.42 -21.23
CA ARG A 120 18.93 -23.25 -22.39
C ARG A 120 19.99 -23.40 -23.48
N ASP A 121 20.90 -22.44 -23.62
CA ASP A 121 22.01 -22.46 -24.58
C ASP A 121 23.25 -23.21 -24.05
N GLY A 122 23.20 -23.72 -22.82
CA GLY A 122 24.27 -24.45 -22.17
C GLY A 122 25.23 -23.58 -21.37
N ALA A 123 25.06 -22.25 -21.35
CA ALA A 123 25.81 -21.36 -20.49
C ALA A 123 25.59 -21.73 -19.01
N LYS A 124 26.64 -21.62 -18.20
CA LYS A 124 26.57 -21.86 -16.76
C LYS A 124 26.32 -20.55 -16.01
N HIS A 125 25.47 -20.63 -15.00
CA HIS A 125 25.01 -19.47 -14.23
C HIS A 125 25.11 -19.73 -12.73
N ALA A 126 25.51 -18.70 -11.99
CA ALA A 126 25.24 -18.58 -10.56
C ALA A 126 24.34 -17.35 -10.33
N ARG A 127 23.28 -17.52 -9.55
CA ARG A 127 22.34 -16.47 -9.15
C ARG A 127 22.34 -16.34 -7.65
N VAL A 128 22.53 -15.13 -7.15
CA VAL A 128 22.51 -14.81 -5.73
C VAL A 128 21.48 -13.72 -5.49
N ILE A 129 20.61 -13.94 -4.51
CA ILE A 129 19.69 -12.93 -3.99
C ILE A 129 19.88 -12.81 -2.49
N ILE A 130 20.09 -11.60 -2.02
CA ILE A 130 20.40 -11.30 -0.61
C ILE A 130 19.43 -10.24 -0.10
N GLY A 131 18.87 -10.47 1.08
CA GLY A 131 18.07 -9.48 1.79
C GLY A 131 18.94 -8.55 2.64
N ASN A 132 18.65 -7.26 2.58
CA ASN A 132 19.21 -6.25 3.46
C ASN A 132 18.10 -5.35 4.02
N GLU A 133 17.99 -5.29 5.35
CA GLU A 133 16.96 -4.50 6.04
C GLU A 133 16.99 -3.01 5.67
N LYS A 134 18.15 -2.47 5.28
CA LYS A 134 18.33 -1.04 4.97
C LYS A 134 18.36 -0.73 3.47
N ALA A 135 18.43 -1.75 2.61
CA ALA A 135 18.65 -1.55 1.18
C ALA A 135 17.79 -2.40 0.25
N GLY A 136 16.89 -3.21 0.81
CA GLY A 136 16.01 -4.07 0.04
C GLY A 136 16.70 -5.37 -0.37
N LEU A 137 16.44 -5.83 -1.59
CA LEU A 137 17.06 -7.06 -2.13
C LEU A 137 18.23 -6.71 -3.04
N ILE A 138 19.28 -7.51 -2.96
CA ILE A 138 20.50 -7.36 -3.75
C ILE A 138 20.66 -8.59 -4.59
N LEU A 139 20.82 -8.38 -5.89
CA LEU A 139 20.90 -9.41 -6.90
C LEU A 139 22.31 -9.42 -7.48
N LEU A 140 22.93 -10.60 -7.51
CA LEU A 140 24.15 -10.83 -8.25
C LEU A 140 23.99 -12.02 -9.17
N GLU A 141 24.40 -11.87 -10.42
CA GLU A 141 24.49 -12.99 -11.37
C GLU A 141 25.92 -13.13 -11.87
N ALA A 142 26.37 -14.37 -12.05
CA ALA A 142 27.57 -14.69 -12.79
C ALA A 142 27.26 -15.64 -13.94
N THR A 143 27.77 -15.33 -15.12
CA THR A 143 27.46 -16.04 -16.36
C THR A 143 28.75 -16.39 -17.10
N THR A 144 28.89 -17.64 -17.55
CA THR A 144 29.98 -18.06 -18.45
C THR A 144 29.42 -18.72 -19.71
N GLY A 145 30.19 -18.69 -20.79
CA GLY A 145 29.84 -19.44 -21.99
C GLY A 145 29.83 -20.96 -21.77
N PRO A 146 29.18 -21.73 -22.68
CA PRO A 146 29.01 -23.17 -22.54
C PRO A 146 30.31 -24.00 -22.59
N GLU A 147 31.40 -23.40 -23.07
CA GLU A 147 32.72 -24.06 -23.22
C GLU A 147 33.78 -23.48 -22.26
N ASP A 148 33.39 -22.54 -21.40
CA ASP A 148 34.29 -21.83 -20.48
C ASP A 148 34.40 -22.57 -19.13
N GLU A 149 35.53 -22.39 -18.43
CA GLU A 149 35.77 -23.02 -17.13
C GLU A 149 34.97 -22.30 -16.03
N PHE A 150 33.70 -22.70 -15.86
CA PHE A 150 32.78 -22.10 -14.87
C PHE A 150 33.33 -22.08 -13.45
N GLU A 151 34.12 -23.09 -13.05
CA GLU A 151 34.73 -23.15 -11.71
C GLU A 151 35.70 -21.99 -11.46
N GLU A 152 36.50 -21.59 -12.47
CA GLU A 152 37.43 -20.47 -12.34
C GLU A 152 36.68 -19.13 -12.22
N HIS A 153 35.56 -18.99 -12.95
CA HIS A 153 34.68 -17.82 -12.83
C HIS A 153 33.94 -17.79 -11.50
N LEU A 154 33.53 -18.95 -10.98
CA LEU A 154 32.85 -19.08 -9.69
C LEU A 154 33.77 -18.68 -8.53
N GLU A 155 35.06 -19.01 -8.58
CA GLU A 155 36.05 -18.53 -7.60
C GLU A 155 36.15 -17.00 -7.61
N GLN A 156 36.14 -16.37 -8.79
CA GLN A 156 36.17 -14.90 -8.91
C GLN A 156 34.85 -14.27 -8.43
N PHE A 157 33.71 -14.88 -8.76
CA PHE A 157 32.39 -14.44 -8.30
C PHE A 157 32.25 -14.53 -6.78
N GLN A 158 32.78 -15.57 -6.14
CA GLN A 158 32.79 -15.69 -4.68
C GLN A 158 33.58 -14.55 -4.01
N ILE A 159 34.69 -14.10 -4.61
CA ILE A 159 35.46 -12.94 -4.10
C ILE A 159 34.61 -11.66 -4.15
N ILE A 160 33.83 -11.46 -5.22
CA ILE A 160 32.90 -10.34 -5.36
C ILE A 160 31.81 -10.43 -4.28
N LEU A 161 31.21 -11.61 -4.11
CA LEU A 161 30.18 -11.87 -3.12
C LEU A 161 30.66 -11.63 -1.68
N ASP A 162 31.83 -12.15 -1.32
CA ASP A 162 32.43 -11.98 0.01
C ASP A 162 32.83 -10.53 0.30
N SER A 163 33.00 -9.71 -0.74
CA SER A 163 33.34 -8.29 -0.62
C SER A 163 32.16 -7.37 -0.36
N LEU A 164 30.93 -7.88 -0.47
CA LEU A 164 29.70 -7.13 -0.35
C LEU A 164 29.65 -6.35 0.97
N ASN A 165 29.85 -5.04 0.90
CA ASN A 165 29.87 -4.20 2.08
C ASN A 165 28.49 -3.61 2.36
N LEU A 166 27.74 -4.30 3.21
CA LEU A 166 26.40 -3.89 3.66
C LEU A 166 26.41 -2.91 4.83
N LYS A 167 27.58 -2.65 5.45
CA LYS A 167 27.67 -1.81 6.67
C LYS A 167 27.44 -0.33 6.40
N ASN A 168 27.74 0.11 5.18
CA ASN A 168 27.54 1.48 4.73
C ASN A 168 26.22 1.64 3.94
N ALA A 169 25.39 0.59 3.89
CA ALA A 169 24.08 0.67 3.25
C ALA A 169 23.23 1.72 3.98
N SER A 170 22.94 2.81 3.29
CA SER A 170 22.17 3.92 3.82
C SER A 170 21.27 4.48 2.72
N LEU A 171 20.13 3.84 2.51
CA LEU A 171 19.00 4.53 1.88
C LEU A 171 18.28 5.45 2.88
N PHE A 172 18.43 5.19 4.19
CA PHE A 172 17.61 5.80 5.24
C PHE A 172 18.37 6.66 6.28
N ASP A 173 19.69 6.81 6.20
CA ASP A 173 20.46 7.68 7.13
C ASP A 173 20.85 9.00 6.47
N GLY A 174 19.88 9.91 6.38
CA GLY A 174 20.09 11.31 6.05
C GLY A 174 20.44 12.14 7.29
N SER A 175 21.66 12.01 7.83
CA SER A 175 22.18 12.98 8.81
C SER A 175 23.70 13.09 8.75
N ASN A 176 24.18 14.11 8.05
CA ASN A 176 25.46 14.71 8.36
C ASN A 176 25.40 15.33 9.77
N ASN A 177 26.15 14.79 10.73
CA ASN A 177 26.91 15.65 11.62
C ASN A 177 28.12 14.95 12.27
N ASP A 178 29.19 15.71 12.20
CA ASP A 178 30.54 15.51 12.69
C ASP A 178 30.64 15.85 14.19
N ASN A 179 31.48 15.11 14.92
CA ASN A 179 31.92 15.32 16.33
C ASN A 179 30.85 15.12 17.43
N THR A 180 31.06 14.40 18.55
CA THR A 180 32.27 14.28 19.38
C THR A 180 32.08 13.12 20.37
N GLU A 181 33.17 12.40 20.66
CA GLU A 181 33.27 11.41 21.75
C GLU A 181 32.76 11.94 23.10
N HIS A 182 31.99 11.13 23.81
CA HIS A 182 32.10 11.09 25.27
C HIS A 182 31.89 9.67 25.81
N THR A 183 33.01 9.12 26.29
CA THR A 183 33.15 7.94 27.14
C THR A 183 32.31 8.04 28.42
N LYS A 184 31.73 6.91 28.85
CA LYS A 184 31.68 6.53 30.27
C LYS A 184 31.48 5.03 30.47
N ASP A 185 32.52 4.47 31.08
CA ASP A 185 32.67 3.13 31.66
C ASP A 185 31.63 2.78 32.73
N ASP A 186 31.24 1.50 32.69
CA ASP A 186 31.23 0.48 33.74
C ASP A 186 30.81 0.84 35.18
N SER A 187 29.80 0.13 35.67
CA SER A 187 29.96 -1.11 36.47
C SER A 187 28.76 -1.33 37.41
N ASN A 188 28.12 -2.50 37.31
CA ASN A 188 27.93 -3.43 38.44
C ASN A 188 26.99 -4.59 38.04
N GLU A 189 27.61 -5.74 37.89
CA GLU A 189 27.08 -7.07 38.25
C GLU A 189 27.90 -7.54 39.49
N PRO A 190 27.63 -8.66 40.22
CA PRO A 190 26.99 -9.90 39.75
C PRO A 190 26.18 -10.73 40.82
N ASN A 191 25.85 -11.99 40.41
CA ASN A 191 25.63 -13.24 41.18
C ASN A 191 24.20 -13.59 41.66
N GLU A 192 23.69 -14.85 41.66
CA GLU A 192 24.14 -16.18 41.21
C GLU A 192 22.96 -17.19 41.43
N GLU A 193 22.91 -18.24 40.60
CA GLU A 193 22.61 -19.68 40.88
C GLU A 193 21.25 -20.20 41.46
N ASP A 194 20.61 -21.03 40.63
CA ASP A 194 20.31 -22.48 40.80
C ASP A 194 19.02 -23.05 41.45
N THR A 195 18.42 -23.96 40.65
CA THR A 195 17.93 -25.34 40.92
C THR A 195 16.45 -25.73 40.76
N GLU A 196 16.30 -26.81 39.97
CA GLU A 196 15.16 -27.65 39.57
C GLU A 196 14.40 -28.40 40.69
N SER A 197 13.24 -28.99 40.31
CA SER A 197 12.64 -30.29 40.72
C SER A 197 11.19 -30.16 41.23
N ALA A 198 10.17 -30.96 40.87
CA ALA A 198 9.99 -32.06 39.93
C ALA A 198 8.48 -32.35 39.74
N LEU A 199 8.15 -32.98 38.61
CA LEU A 199 6.87 -33.62 38.27
C LEU A 199 6.44 -34.73 39.27
N THR A 200 5.12 -34.92 39.41
CA THR A 200 4.40 -36.20 39.11
C THR A 200 2.91 -36.05 39.46
N LYS A 201 1.89 -36.69 38.85
CA LYS A 201 1.62 -37.35 37.56
C LYS A 201 0.25 -38.03 37.76
N THR A 202 -0.72 -37.81 36.86
CA THR A 202 -1.64 -38.85 36.34
C THR A 202 -2.42 -38.29 35.14
N ILE A 203 -2.21 -38.90 33.98
CA ILE A 203 -2.66 -38.57 32.61
C ILE A 203 -3.71 -39.64 32.18
N PRO A 204 -4.64 -39.39 31.22
CA PRO A 204 -4.42 -39.58 29.76
C PRO A 204 -4.87 -38.37 28.89
N GLU A 205 -4.01 -37.78 28.04
CA GLU A 205 -3.78 -38.00 26.59
C GLU A 205 -4.86 -37.29 25.73
N ASP A 206 -4.59 -36.34 24.79
CA ASP A 206 -3.33 -35.90 24.19
C ASP A 206 -3.57 -34.62 23.34
N SER A 207 -3.08 -33.46 23.80
CA SER A 207 -2.51 -32.33 23.03
C SER A 207 -2.40 -31.13 23.98
N ASP A 208 -1.17 -30.64 24.23
CA ASP A 208 -1.02 -29.29 24.78
C ASP A 208 -1.65 -28.35 23.76
N THR A 209 -2.64 -27.54 24.15
CA THR A 209 -3.27 -26.55 23.25
C THR A 209 -2.79 -25.15 23.60
N THR A 210 -2.59 -24.33 22.57
CA THR A 210 -2.29 -22.89 22.66
C THR A 210 -3.50 -22.10 22.18
N ILE A 211 -3.69 -20.89 22.70
CA ILE A 211 -4.77 -20.00 22.29
C ILE A 211 -4.19 -18.94 21.35
N TYR A 212 -4.76 -18.84 20.14
CA TYR A 212 -4.56 -17.69 19.28
C TYR A 212 -5.59 -16.63 19.63
N THR A 213 -5.19 -15.36 19.62
CA THR A 213 -6.11 -14.22 19.77
C THR A 213 -5.70 -13.13 18.81
N ASP A 214 -6.60 -12.82 17.88
CA ASP A 214 -6.41 -11.74 16.94
C ASP A 214 -6.57 -10.39 17.64
N SER A 215 -5.54 -9.54 17.55
CA SER A 215 -5.55 -8.25 18.25
C SER A 215 -6.49 -7.21 17.62
N LYS A 216 -6.88 -7.40 16.35
CA LYS A 216 -7.74 -6.46 15.60
C LYS A 216 -9.22 -6.75 15.82
N THR A 217 -9.59 -8.03 15.80
CA THR A 217 -10.99 -8.50 15.84
C THR A 217 -11.40 -9.10 17.18
N GLY A 218 -10.44 -9.47 18.03
CA GLY A 218 -10.71 -10.19 19.27
C GLY A 218 -11.13 -11.64 19.07
N LEU A 219 -11.11 -12.15 17.82
CA LEU A 219 -11.30 -13.56 17.50
C LEU A 219 -10.27 -14.40 18.27
N SER A 220 -10.73 -15.41 19.00
CA SER A 220 -9.83 -16.35 19.67
C SER A 220 -10.29 -17.79 19.50
N PHE A 221 -9.32 -18.71 19.41
CA PHE A 221 -9.57 -20.15 19.37
C PHE A 221 -8.33 -20.92 19.86
N SER A 222 -8.54 -22.18 20.20
CA SER A 222 -7.50 -23.12 20.63
C SER A 222 -6.98 -23.95 19.46
N TYR A 223 -5.67 -24.13 19.39
CA TYR A 223 -4.99 -24.99 18.42
C TYR A 223 -3.88 -25.82 19.09
N PRO A 224 -3.40 -26.92 18.50
CA PRO A 224 -2.34 -27.73 19.10
C PRO A 224 -1.01 -26.95 19.25
N ALA A 225 -0.42 -26.96 20.43
CA ALA A 225 0.79 -26.19 20.77
C ALA A 225 2.05 -26.63 20.02
N ASN A 226 2.03 -27.81 19.40
CA ASN A 226 3.10 -28.31 18.55
C ASN A 226 2.99 -27.83 17.09
N TRP A 227 1.98 -27.03 16.75
CA TRP A 227 1.84 -26.44 15.42
C TRP A 227 2.63 -25.14 15.31
N THR A 228 3.20 -24.90 14.14
CA THR A 228 3.93 -23.67 13.83
C THR A 228 2.97 -22.62 13.29
N LEU A 229 3.05 -21.40 13.80
CA LEU A 229 2.25 -20.27 13.34
C LEU A 229 3.08 -19.43 12.37
N PHE A 230 2.52 -19.16 11.20
CA PHE A 230 3.02 -18.22 10.21
C PHE A 230 1.99 -17.10 10.03
N GLN A 231 2.42 -15.86 10.18
CA GLN A 231 1.58 -14.70 9.96
C GLN A 231 1.97 -14.07 8.63
N HIS A 232 1.05 -14.10 7.68
CA HIS A 232 1.18 -13.50 6.36
C HIS A 232 0.38 -12.18 6.30
N GLU A 233 0.49 -11.44 5.21
CA GLU A 233 -0.15 -10.11 5.08
C GLU A 233 -1.69 -10.18 5.15
N HIS A 234 -2.28 -11.25 4.60
CA HIS A 234 -3.73 -11.38 4.45
C HIS A 234 -4.33 -12.60 5.19
N ASP A 235 -3.49 -13.49 5.69
CA ASP A 235 -3.93 -14.67 6.41
C ASP A 235 -2.93 -15.13 7.47
N ILE A 236 -3.37 -16.10 8.27
CA ILE A 236 -2.56 -16.72 9.31
C ILE A 236 -2.63 -18.22 9.11
N GLU A 237 -1.48 -18.83 8.92
CA GLU A 237 -1.35 -20.27 8.69
C GLU A 237 -0.82 -20.97 9.94
N PHE A 238 -1.50 -22.03 10.34
CA PHE A 238 -1.12 -22.90 11.42
C PHE A 238 -0.74 -24.26 10.83
N GLN A 239 0.54 -24.56 10.78
CA GLN A 239 1.07 -25.77 10.15
C GLN A 239 1.23 -26.90 11.17
N GLY A 240 0.50 -27.97 10.94
CA GLY A 240 0.56 -29.21 11.69
C GLY A 240 1.28 -30.34 10.93
N PRO A 241 1.49 -31.49 11.58
CA PRO A 241 2.21 -32.63 11.00
C PRO A 241 1.45 -33.33 9.85
N ILE A 242 0.15 -33.08 9.70
CA ILE A 242 -0.73 -33.75 8.72
C ILE A 242 -1.47 -32.76 7.81
N GLY A 243 -1.11 -31.48 7.84
CA GLY A 243 -1.75 -30.43 7.05
C GLY A 243 -1.63 -29.05 7.69
N ALA A 244 -2.25 -28.05 7.08
CA ALA A 244 -2.26 -26.68 7.56
C ALA A 244 -3.70 -26.16 7.70
N VAL A 245 -3.91 -25.25 8.65
CA VAL A 245 -5.13 -24.46 8.79
C VAL A 245 -4.80 -23.00 8.53
N THR A 246 -5.41 -22.40 7.52
CA THR A 246 -5.27 -20.98 7.18
C THR A 246 -6.51 -20.22 7.61
N ILE A 247 -6.32 -19.00 8.10
CA ILE A 247 -7.39 -18.12 8.56
C ILE A 247 -7.26 -16.78 7.89
N MET A 248 -8.34 -16.33 7.26
CA MET A 248 -8.42 -15.04 6.59
C MET A 248 -9.62 -14.28 7.14
N ILE A 249 -9.41 -13.02 7.50
CA ILE A 249 -10.48 -12.10 7.88
C ILE A 249 -10.68 -11.18 6.69
N THR A 250 -11.91 -11.15 6.15
CA THR A 250 -12.24 -10.34 4.99
C THR A 250 -12.99 -9.09 5.41
N ASP A 251 -12.92 -8.03 4.61
CA ASP A 251 -13.73 -6.83 4.80
C ASP A 251 -15.14 -6.97 4.21
N VAL A 252 -15.57 -8.20 3.86
CA VAL A 252 -16.90 -8.46 3.30
C VAL A 252 -17.93 -8.54 4.42
N PRO A 253 -18.96 -7.69 4.44
CA PRO A 253 -19.87 -7.60 5.58
C PRO A 253 -20.74 -8.85 5.72
N MET A 254 -21.09 -9.21 6.97
CA MET A 254 -21.92 -10.39 7.27
C MET A 254 -23.25 -10.44 6.47
N ARG A 255 -23.82 -9.29 6.10
CA ARG A 255 -25.05 -9.22 5.28
C ARG A 255 -24.89 -9.86 3.89
N GLU A 256 -23.65 -9.97 3.40
CA GLU A 256 -23.30 -10.58 2.12
C GLU A 256 -22.87 -12.05 2.25
N LEU A 257 -22.91 -12.63 3.46
CA LEU A 257 -22.47 -14.00 3.75
C LEU A 257 -23.02 -15.04 2.77
N GLU A 258 -24.30 -14.96 2.42
CA GLU A 258 -24.93 -15.90 1.47
C GLU A 258 -24.33 -15.80 0.07
N GLN A 259 -24.18 -14.57 -0.44
CA GLN A 259 -23.70 -14.32 -1.78
C GLN A 259 -22.19 -14.62 -1.86
N PHE A 260 -21.43 -14.17 -0.87
CA PHE A 260 -20.02 -14.44 -0.73
C PHE A 260 -19.73 -15.94 -0.66
N ALA A 261 -20.48 -16.69 0.17
CA ALA A 261 -20.32 -18.14 0.23
C ALA A 261 -20.65 -18.82 -1.10
N GLN A 262 -21.67 -18.34 -1.81
CA GLN A 262 -22.03 -18.86 -3.11
C GLN A 262 -20.92 -18.65 -4.15
N ASP A 263 -20.31 -17.46 -4.19
CA ASP A 263 -19.24 -17.13 -5.14
C ASP A 263 -17.94 -17.85 -4.76
N PHE A 264 -17.52 -17.76 -3.49
CA PHE A 264 -16.29 -18.36 -2.98
C PHE A 264 -16.19 -19.88 -3.22
N PHE A 265 -17.30 -20.61 -3.04
CA PHE A 265 -17.33 -22.06 -3.28
C PHE A 265 -17.52 -22.45 -4.75
N THR A 266 -17.90 -21.52 -5.65
CA THR A 266 -18.14 -21.83 -7.06
C THR A 266 -17.13 -21.26 -8.04
N GLU A 267 -16.33 -20.26 -7.65
CA GLU A 267 -15.38 -19.58 -8.54
C GLU A 267 -14.02 -20.27 -8.67
N SER A 268 -13.66 -21.19 -7.77
CA SER A 268 -12.34 -21.81 -7.82
C SER A 268 -12.30 -22.98 -8.81
N ASP A 269 -11.61 -22.75 -9.92
CA ASP A 269 -11.23 -23.76 -10.91
C ASP A 269 -10.43 -24.93 -10.27
N GLU A 270 -9.81 -24.69 -9.12
CA GLU A 270 -8.90 -25.59 -8.41
C GLU A 270 -9.56 -26.44 -7.32
N TYR A 271 -10.72 -26.02 -6.80
CA TYR A 271 -11.46 -26.71 -5.73
C TYR A 271 -12.76 -27.31 -6.24
N LYS A 272 -12.92 -28.61 -6.01
CA LYS A 272 -14.14 -29.35 -6.36
C LYS A 272 -14.90 -29.72 -5.09
N GLU A 273 -15.98 -29.00 -4.83
CA GLU A 273 -16.89 -29.25 -3.71
C GLU A 273 -17.54 -30.65 -3.81
N GLU A 274 -17.52 -31.38 -2.69
CA GLU A 274 -18.23 -32.64 -2.51
C GLU A 274 -19.47 -32.49 -1.62
N SER A 275 -19.38 -31.66 -0.59
CA SER A 275 -20.50 -31.40 0.32
C SER A 275 -20.44 -30.00 0.91
N ARG A 276 -21.63 -29.45 1.22
CA ARG A 276 -21.80 -28.17 1.91
C ARG A 276 -22.88 -28.29 2.97
N ASN A 277 -22.63 -27.79 4.17
CA ASN A 277 -23.59 -27.71 5.26
C ASN A 277 -23.62 -26.29 5.84
N ALA A 278 -24.79 -25.83 6.27
CA ALA A 278 -24.94 -24.58 7.01
C ALA A 278 -24.52 -24.77 8.48
N LEU A 279 -23.99 -23.72 9.08
CA LEU A 279 -23.68 -23.59 10.50
C LEU A 279 -24.67 -22.61 11.12
N ASP A 280 -25.31 -23.01 12.22
CA ASP A 280 -26.33 -22.19 12.88
C ASP A 280 -25.71 -21.18 13.88
N GLU A 281 -24.69 -21.60 14.64
CA GLU A 281 -24.01 -20.77 15.65
C GLU A 281 -22.49 -21.06 15.67
N PRO A 282 -21.62 -20.11 15.24
CA PRO A 282 -21.96 -18.87 14.54
C PRO A 282 -22.51 -19.13 13.12
N SER A 283 -23.26 -18.16 12.58
CA SER A 283 -23.90 -18.31 11.25
C SER A 283 -22.85 -18.43 10.15
N GLY A 284 -22.94 -19.46 9.32
CA GLY A 284 -21.89 -19.74 8.34
C GLY A 284 -22.13 -20.97 7.48
N TYR A 285 -21.09 -21.37 6.75
CA TYR A 285 -21.08 -22.52 5.86
C TYR A 285 -19.79 -23.30 6.01
N ILE A 286 -19.88 -24.63 6.02
CA ILE A 286 -18.74 -25.53 5.86
C ILE A 286 -18.88 -26.30 4.55
N SER A 287 -17.82 -26.28 3.74
CA SER A 287 -17.68 -27.02 2.49
C SER A 287 -16.50 -27.98 2.59
N ILE A 288 -16.65 -29.20 2.08
CA ILE A 288 -15.58 -30.20 1.98
C ILE A 288 -15.44 -30.59 0.52
N GLY A 289 -14.21 -30.67 0.03
CA GLY A 289 -13.91 -30.96 -1.36
C GLY A 289 -12.45 -31.37 -1.59
N ASN A 290 -12.08 -31.50 -2.85
CA ASN A 290 -10.71 -31.86 -3.25
C ASN A 290 -10.12 -30.80 -4.17
N LEU A 291 -8.82 -30.60 -4.06
CA LEU A 291 -8.02 -29.76 -4.94
C LEU A 291 -7.56 -30.55 -6.19
N ARG A 292 -7.11 -29.84 -7.23
CA ARG A 292 -6.66 -30.42 -8.51
C ARG A 292 -5.48 -31.39 -8.37
N ASP A 293 -4.61 -31.17 -7.40
CA ASP A 293 -3.44 -32.00 -7.10
C ASP A 293 -3.78 -33.27 -6.28
N GLY A 294 -5.05 -33.43 -5.90
CA GLY A 294 -5.52 -34.56 -5.10
C GLY A 294 -5.51 -34.31 -3.59
N ALA A 295 -5.07 -33.13 -3.14
CA ALA A 295 -5.20 -32.72 -1.75
C ALA A 295 -6.67 -32.57 -1.36
N GLN A 296 -6.98 -32.78 -0.08
CA GLN A 296 -8.32 -32.63 0.46
C GLN A 296 -8.42 -31.35 1.28
N GLN A 297 -9.53 -30.63 1.14
CA GLN A 297 -9.70 -29.33 1.78
C GLN A 297 -11.09 -29.20 2.42
N ALA A 298 -11.13 -28.66 3.64
CA ALA A 298 -12.34 -28.18 4.28
C ALA A 298 -12.29 -26.65 4.37
N ARG A 299 -13.32 -25.97 3.88
CA ARG A 299 -13.46 -24.51 3.89
C ARG A 299 -14.63 -24.11 4.74
N VAL A 300 -14.44 -23.20 5.68
CA VAL A 300 -15.48 -22.70 6.58
C VAL A 300 -15.56 -21.20 6.46
N ILE A 301 -16.76 -20.67 6.26
CA ILE A 301 -17.06 -19.25 6.22
C ILE A 301 -17.98 -18.97 7.40
N ILE A 302 -17.58 -18.03 8.26
CA ILE A 302 -18.35 -17.59 9.42
C ILE A 302 -18.64 -16.10 9.25
N GLY A 303 -19.90 -15.70 9.39
CA GLY A 303 -20.28 -14.30 9.47
C GLY A 303 -20.42 -13.84 10.92
N ASN A 304 -19.89 -12.66 11.21
CA ASN A 304 -20.08 -11.97 12.48
C ASN A 304 -20.36 -10.49 12.23
N GLU A 305 -21.30 -9.89 12.98
CA GLU A 305 -21.71 -8.50 12.76
C GLU A 305 -20.61 -7.46 13.12
N GLN A 306 -19.56 -7.87 13.84
CA GLN A 306 -18.47 -6.99 14.30
C GLN A 306 -17.15 -7.24 13.58
N THR A 307 -16.90 -8.49 13.18
CA THR A 307 -15.64 -8.93 12.56
C THR A 307 -15.82 -9.36 11.11
N ASP A 308 -16.97 -9.06 10.52
CA ASP A 308 -17.35 -9.36 9.14
C ASP A 308 -17.23 -10.86 8.82
N ILE A 309 -16.85 -11.23 7.58
CA ILE A 309 -16.69 -12.62 7.17
C ILE A 309 -15.28 -13.13 7.49
N ILE A 310 -15.23 -14.24 8.25
CA ILE A 310 -14.01 -14.97 8.58
C ILE A 310 -14.01 -16.28 7.80
N ILE A 311 -12.88 -16.59 7.16
CA ILE A 311 -12.65 -17.82 6.41
C ILE A 311 -11.62 -18.66 7.15
N PHE A 312 -11.91 -19.95 7.29
CA PHE A 312 -10.95 -20.95 7.72
C PHE A 312 -10.80 -22.01 6.63
N GLU A 313 -9.57 -22.36 6.26
CA GLU A 313 -9.29 -23.42 5.31
C GLU A 313 -8.35 -24.45 5.93
N ALA A 314 -8.78 -25.70 6.03
CA ALA A 314 -7.92 -26.82 6.44
C ALA A 314 -7.55 -27.65 5.22
N THR A 315 -6.26 -27.70 4.90
CA THR A 315 -5.73 -28.40 3.71
C THR A 315 -4.84 -29.56 4.13
N THR A 316 -5.05 -30.73 3.51
CA THR A 316 -4.33 -31.97 3.78
C THR A 316 -3.76 -32.54 2.48
N GLY A 317 -2.52 -33.00 2.50
CA GLY A 317 -1.87 -33.57 1.33
C GLY A 317 -2.58 -34.83 0.80
N PRO A 318 -2.34 -35.23 -0.47
CA PRO A 318 -3.03 -36.36 -1.10
C PRO A 318 -2.79 -37.73 -0.44
N GLU A 319 -1.72 -37.86 0.35
CA GLU A 319 -1.33 -39.11 1.02
C GLU A 319 -1.59 -39.09 2.55
N ASP A 320 -2.12 -37.99 3.07
CA ASP A 320 -2.28 -37.72 4.50
C ASP A 320 -3.72 -38.02 4.99
N ASP A 321 -3.91 -38.24 6.29
CA ASP A 321 -5.20 -38.61 6.87
C ASP A 321 -6.11 -37.38 7.07
N PHE A 322 -6.89 -37.06 6.03
CA PHE A 322 -7.86 -35.95 6.04
C PHE A 322 -8.94 -36.11 7.13
N GLU A 323 -9.33 -37.34 7.48
CA GLU A 323 -10.35 -37.57 8.53
C GLU A 323 -9.78 -37.28 9.93
N GLU A 324 -8.48 -37.49 10.12
CA GLU A 324 -7.78 -37.07 11.34
C GLU A 324 -7.61 -35.56 11.39
N HIS A 325 -7.20 -34.93 10.28
CA HIS A 325 -7.03 -33.47 10.21
C HIS A 325 -8.39 -32.74 10.36
N LEU A 326 -9.47 -33.26 9.77
CA LEU A 326 -10.82 -32.71 9.90
C LEU A 326 -11.31 -32.75 11.35
N LYS A 327 -10.96 -33.76 12.14
CA LYS A 327 -11.27 -33.79 13.59
C LYS A 327 -10.51 -32.72 14.36
N GLN A 328 -9.23 -32.50 14.02
CA GLN A 328 -8.43 -31.43 14.64
C GLN A 328 -8.99 -30.06 14.27
N PHE A 329 -9.37 -29.87 13.01
CA PHE A 329 -10.01 -28.65 12.53
C PHE A 329 -11.37 -28.40 13.19
N GLN A 330 -12.20 -29.43 13.37
CA GLN A 330 -13.45 -29.31 14.13
C GLN A 330 -13.22 -28.91 15.60
N ASN A 331 -12.14 -29.37 16.23
CA ASN A 331 -11.80 -28.93 17.59
C ASN A 331 -11.41 -27.44 17.63
N ILE A 332 -10.70 -26.95 16.60
CA ILE A 332 -10.39 -25.52 16.43
C ILE A 332 -11.69 -24.73 16.29
N LEU A 333 -12.58 -25.11 15.37
CA LEU A 333 -13.85 -24.44 15.12
C LEU A 333 -14.75 -24.41 16.37
N ASN A 334 -14.83 -25.51 17.12
CA ASN A 334 -15.62 -25.60 18.36
C ASN A 334 -15.07 -24.74 19.51
N SER A 335 -13.85 -24.23 19.39
CA SER A 335 -13.20 -23.38 20.39
C SER A 335 -13.23 -21.90 20.03
N ILE A 336 -13.83 -21.54 18.88
CA ILE A 336 -13.98 -20.15 18.44
C ILE A 336 -14.80 -19.38 19.47
N SER A 337 -14.24 -18.26 19.92
CA SER A 337 -14.90 -17.26 20.74
C SER A 337 -14.81 -15.90 20.05
N LEU A 338 -15.98 -15.30 19.83
CA LEU A 338 -16.16 -13.96 19.27
C LEU A 338 -16.71 -13.04 20.38
N LEU A 339 -16.35 -11.76 20.37
CA LEU A 339 -16.88 -10.80 21.35
C LEU A 339 -18.35 -10.49 21.01
N GLU A 340 -19.28 -10.92 21.86
CA GLU A 340 -20.68 -10.46 21.78
C GLU A 340 -20.86 -9.18 22.62
N VAL A 341 -21.41 -8.13 22.01
CA VAL A 341 -21.90 -6.96 22.77
C VAL A 341 -23.39 -7.17 22.99
N ASP A 342 -23.78 -7.30 24.26
CA ASP A 342 -25.18 -7.36 24.70
C ASP A 342 -25.99 -6.20 24.09
N SER A 343 -27.03 -6.55 23.33
CA SER A 343 -27.81 -5.69 22.45
C SER A 343 -28.78 -4.73 23.19
N ASP A 344 -28.44 -4.23 24.37
CA ASP A 344 -29.37 -3.48 25.23
C ASP A 344 -28.95 -2.03 25.57
N GLU A 345 -27.78 -1.54 25.14
CA GLU A 345 -27.39 -0.12 25.33
C GLU A 345 -27.60 0.74 24.07
N SER A 346 -28.80 0.66 23.51
CA SER A 346 -29.32 1.69 22.58
C SER A 346 -30.01 2.83 23.34
N GLN A 347 -29.36 3.43 24.35
CA GLN A 347 -29.79 4.73 24.87
C GLN A 347 -28.60 5.62 25.26
N ALA A 348 -28.36 6.62 24.40
CA ALA A 348 -27.88 7.95 24.72
C ALA A 348 -26.79 8.04 25.80
N GLN A 349 -25.53 7.96 25.37
CA GLN A 349 -24.49 8.78 25.97
C GLN A 349 -23.95 9.73 24.91
N GLN A 350 -24.41 10.98 24.98
CA GLN A 350 -23.58 12.12 24.63
C GLN A 350 -22.31 12.02 25.50
N GLN A 351 -21.29 11.34 25.00
CA GLN A 351 -19.95 11.53 25.52
C GLN A 351 -19.43 12.85 24.96
N ASP A 352 -19.15 13.74 25.88
CA ASP A 352 -18.50 15.02 25.68
C ASP A 352 -17.21 14.78 24.89
N TYR A 353 -17.21 15.18 23.62
CA TYR A 353 -16.05 15.09 22.74
C TYR A 353 -14.99 16.05 23.27
N SER A 354 -14.02 15.50 24.02
CA SER A 354 -12.72 16.15 24.16
C SER A 354 -11.78 15.48 23.17
N PRO A 355 -11.35 16.17 22.10
CA PRO A 355 -10.29 15.65 21.27
C PRO A 355 -9.06 15.51 22.18
N THR A 356 -8.51 14.30 22.26
CA THR A 356 -7.21 14.09 22.88
C THR A 356 -6.24 15.09 22.25
N PRO A 357 -5.61 16.00 23.00
CA PRO A 357 -4.67 16.95 22.42
C PRO A 357 -3.46 16.16 21.94
N ILE A 358 -3.38 15.90 20.63
CA ILE A 358 -2.18 15.30 20.04
C ILE A 358 -1.11 16.40 20.01
N PRO A 359 0.14 16.14 20.45
CA PRO A 359 1.12 17.19 20.70
C PRO A 359 1.61 17.80 19.37
N ASN A 360 1.58 19.14 19.32
CA ASN A 360 2.39 20.04 18.49
C ASN A 360 2.99 19.44 17.19
N TYR A 361 2.18 19.37 16.13
CA TYR A 361 2.60 18.99 14.77
C TYR A 361 3.44 20.09 14.11
N GLY A 362 4.71 20.23 14.50
CA GLY A 362 5.68 21.11 13.82
C GLY A 362 5.22 22.56 13.59
N PRO A 363 5.94 23.35 12.77
CA PRO A 363 5.39 24.59 12.23
C PRO A 363 4.37 24.26 11.13
N SER A 364 3.16 24.79 11.26
CA SER A 364 2.19 24.72 10.17
C SER A 364 2.56 25.78 9.11
N ALA A 365 3.04 25.33 7.94
CA ALA A 365 3.48 26.20 6.84
C ALA A 365 2.77 25.83 5.53
N ILE A 366 2.51 26.81 4.66
CA ILE A 366 2.03 26.55 3.29
C ILE A 366 3.20 26.86 2.37
N THR A 367 3.76 25.84 1.76
CA THR A 367 4.87 25.92 0.80
C THR A 367 4.33 25.71 -0.60
N ILE A 368 4.72 26.55 -1.55
CA ILE A 368 4.28 26.48 -2.94
C ILE A 368 5.51 26.26 -3.83
N VAL A 369 5.54 25.12 -4.51
CA VAL A 369 6.52 24.77 -5.54
C VAL A 369 5.81 24.86 -6.89
N ASN A 370 6.23 25.80 -7.73
CA ASN A 370 5.53 26.12 -8.97
C ASN A 370 6.53 26.28 -10.11
N THR A 371 6.35 25.50 -11.18
CA THR A 371 7.13 25.59 -12.43
C THR A 371 6.35 26.26 -13.56
N SER A 372 5.11 26.67 -13.33
CA SER A 372 4.33 27.42 -14.32
C SER A 372 4.83 28.86 -14.46
N GLU A 373 4.36 29.53 -15.51
CA GLU A 373 4.68 30.94 -15.77
C GLU A 373 3.96 31.91 -14.82
N PHE A 374 3.05 31.42 -13.98
CA PHE A 374 2.30 32.24 -13.04
C PHE A 374 3.14 32.62 -11.81
N SER A 375 2.88 33.80 -11.24
CA SER A 375 3.65 34.30 -10.09
C SER A 375 3.34 33.52 -8.81
N THR A 376 4.37 32.87 -8.26
CA THR A 376 4.29 32.20 -6.95
C THR A 376 3.97 33.19 -5.82
N ASP A 377 4.47 34.43 -5.87
CA ASP A 377 4.15 35.46 -4.87
C ASP A 377 2.64 35.75 -4.80
N ILE A 378 1.98 35.79 -5.96
CA ILE A 378 0.52 35.99 -6.04
C ILE A 378 -0.22 34.77 -5.49
N MET A 379 0.21 33.55 -5.82
CA MET A 379 -0.36 32.33 -5.23
C MET A 379 -0.18 32.29 -3.71
N GLN A 380 0.94 32.79 -3.19
CA GLN A 380 1.19 32.91 -1.76
C GLN A 380 0.23 33.91 -1.10
N GLU A 381 -0.11 35.00 -1.77
CA GLU A 381 -1.15 35.93 -1.29
C GLU A 381 -2.52 35.24 -1.21
N TRP A 382 -2.89 34.44 -2.21
CA TRP A 382 -4.13 33.67 -2.21
C TRP A 382 -4.15 32.65 -1.07
N ALA A 383 -3.07 31.89 -0.91
CA ALA A 383 -2.92 30.92 0.18
C ALA A 383 -3.01 31.58 1.55
N SER A 384 -2.32 32.70 1.76
CA SER A 384 -2.33 33.44 3.02
C SER A 384 -3.72 34.00 3.34
N TYR A 385 -4.45 34.46 2.32
CA TYR A 385 -5.81 34.95 2.50
C TYR A 385 -6.78 33.83 2.87
N SER A 386 -6.67 32.67 2.21
CA SER A 386 -7.46 31.47 2.54
C SER A 386 -7.15 30.95 3.94
N GLU A 387 -5.87 30.85 4.30
CA GLU A 387 -5.43 30.44 5.63
C GLU A 387 -5.98 31.35 6.74
N ALA A 388 -5.93 32.67 6.54
CA ALA A 388 -6.38 33.65 7.53
C ALA A 388 -7.87 33.55 7.89
N LYS A 389 -8.67 32.84 7.07
CA LYS A 389 -10.09 32.58 7.35
C LYS A 389 -10.30 31.39 8.26
N MET A 390 -9.36 30.45 8.31
CA MET A 390 -9.54 29.19 9.00
C MET A 390 -9.67 29.42 10.51
N ALA A 391 -10.73 28.88 11.12
CA ALA A 391 -10.94 28.92 12.56
C ALA A 391 -9.79 28.25 13.32
N ASN A 392 -9.18 27.24 12.69
CA ASN A 392 -7.97 26.60 13.15
C ASN A 392 -7.16 26.10 11.93
N ARG A 393 -5.84 26.18 12.00
CA ARG A 393 -4.93 25.68 10.97
C ARG A 393 -3.92 24.74 11.60
N ARG A 394 -3.90 23.48 11.15
CA ARG A 394 -3.07 22.41 11.74
C ARG A 394 -2.06 21.80 10.79
N ALA A 395 -2.45 21.51 9.56
CA ALA A 395 -1.62 20.74 8.64
C ALA A 395 -0.43 21.56 8.13
N ASP A 396 0.74 20.97 7.98
CA ASP A 396 1.80 21.44 7.07
C ASP A 396 1.43 21.07 5.63
N ILE A 397 1.50 22.03 4.71
CA ILE A 397 0.95 21.91 3.36
C ILE A 397 2.04 22.18 2.33
N LEU A 398 2.30 21.20 1.47
CA LEU A 398 3.07 21.40 0.25
C LEU A 398 2.12 21.42 -0.95
N MET A 399 2.12 22.51 -1.70
CA MET A 399 1.43 22.62 -2.99
C MET A 399 2.45 22.57 -4.12
N VAL A 400 2.22 21.67 -5.08
CA VAL A 400 3.11 21.46 -6.22
C VAL A 400 2.32 21.64 -7.51
N LEU A 401 2.75 22.61 -8.34
CA LEU A 401 2.04 23.02 -9.53
C LEU A 401 2.96 22.99 -10.76
N TRP A 402 2.48 22.39 -11.85
CA TRP A 402 3.20 22.34 -13.12
C TRP A 402 2.28 22.59 -14.31
N PRO A 403 2.77 23.19 -15.40
CA PRO A 403 2.00 23.32 -16.63
C PRO A 403 1.86 21.97 -17.34
N VAL A 404 0.67 21.69 -17.87
CA VAL A 404 0.43 20.63 -18.87
C VAL A 404 -0.03 21.26 -20.19
N GLY A 405 0.15 20.52 -21.29
CA GLY A 405 -0.22 20.94 -22.65
C GLY A 405 -1.63 20.50 -23.03
N GLU A 406 -1.86 20.27 -24.32
CA GLU A 406 -3.20 19.91 -24.82
C GLU A 406 -3.65 18.52 -24.37
N PHE A 407 -4.96 18.29 -24.34
CA PHE A 407 -5.54 16.99 -24.03
C PHE A 407 -5.12 15.92 -25.04
N VAL A 408 -4.70 14.75 -24.54
CA VAL A 408 -4.31 13.60 -25.36
C VAL A 408 -5.38 12.52 -25.33
N LYS A 409 -5.79 12.07 -24.14
CA LYS A 409 -6.78 10.99 -23.97
C LYS A 409 -7.34 10.97 -22.55
N GLU A 410 -8.48 10.30 -22.42
CA GLU A 410 -9.08 10.03 -21.11
C GLU A 410 -8.26 8.99 -20.33
N GLY A 411 -8.14 9.19 -19.03
CA GLY A 411 -7.49 8.28 -18.09
C GLY A 411 -5.99 8.08 -18.34
N GLY A 412 -5.47 6.98 -17.80
CA GLY A 412 -4.07 6.58 -17.97
C GLY A 412 -3.27 6.55 -16.67
N PHE A 413 -3.88 6.90 -15.54
CA PHE A 413 -3.26 6.91 -14.23
C PHE A 413 -4.03 6.03 -13.25
N SER A 414 -3.47 5.78 -12.07
CA SER A 414 -4.16 5.11 -10.97
C SER A 414 -5.37 5.91 -10.47
N HIS A 415 -5.36 7.22 -10.73
CA HIS A 415 -6.42 8.16 -10.42
C HIS A 415 -7.17 8.56 -11.70
N PRO A 416 -8.42 9.08 -11.58
CA PRO A 416 -9.24 9.47 -12.72
C PRO A 416 -8.78 10.79 -13.35
N PHE A 417 -7.47 10.93 -13.58
CA PHE A 417 -6.85 12.04 -14.28
C PHE A 417 -6.78 11.74 -15.77
N GLU A 418 -6.90 12.80 -16.57
CA GLU A 418 -6.71 12.75 -18.00
C GLU A 418 -5.22 12.81 -18.35
N THR A 419 -4.87 12.22 -19.50
CA THR A 419 -3.52 12.34 -20.06
C THR A 419 -3.44 13.59 -20.92
N MET A 420 -2.55 14.50 -20.55
CA MET A 420 -2.23 15.73 -21.26
C MET A 420 -0.83 15.67 -21.88
N GLU A 421 -0.51 16.59 -22.79
CA GLU A 421 0.85 16.71 -23.31
C GLU A 421 1.82 17.16 -22.21
N VAL A 422 2.97 16.49 -22.14
CA VAL A 422 4.05 16.87 -21.22
C VAL A 422 4.79 18.07 -21.80
N VAL A 423 4.69 19.22 -21.13
CA VAL A 423 5.33 20.48 -21.55
C VAL A 423 6.46 20.95 -20.62
N ILE A 424 6.58 20.32 -19.44
CA ILE A 424 7.73 20.49 -18.55
C ILE A 424 8.91 19.61 -19.01
N THR A 425 10.12 20.10 -18.78
CA THR A 425 11.38 19.42 -19.11
C THR A 425 11.75 18.35 -18.08
N PRO A 426 12.61 17.37 -18.42
CA PRO A 426 13.13 16.41 -17.45
C PRO A 426 13.77 17.07 -16.21
N ASP A 427 14.51 18.16 -16.40
CA ASP A 427 15.12 18.91 -15.30
C ASP A 427 14.08 19.54 -14.36
N GLU A 428 12.94 20.01 -14.92
CA GLU A 428 11.82 20.52 -14.12
C GLU A 428 11.11 19.39 -13.38
N ILE A 429 10.94 18.21 -13.99
CA ILE A 429 10.40 17.02 -13.30
C ILE A 429 11.29 16.64 -12.13
N ASP A 430 12.60 16.56 -12.34
CA ASP A 430 13.55 16.21 -11.28
C ASP A 430 13.59 17.26 -10.17
N TYR A 431 13.46 18.54 -10.51
CA TYR A 431 13.31 19.62 -9.53
C TYR A 431 12.05 19.44 -8.67
N LEU A 432 10.88 19.25 -9.29
CA LEU A 432 9.61 19.04 -8.58
C LEU A 432 9.67 17.81 -7.68
N MET A 433 10.20 16.69 -8.18
CA MET A 433 10.37 15.47 -7.40
C MET A 433 11.32 15.67 -6.23
N ASN A 434 12.45 16.37 -6.43
CA ASN A 434 13.38 16.67 -5.35
C ASN A 434 12.71 17.49 -4.23
N GLU A 435 11.87 18.47 -4.56
CA GLU A 435 11.13 19.25 -3.56
C GLU A 435 10.09 18.39 -2.82
N ILE A 436 9.37 17.52 -3.53
CA ILE A 436 8.43 16.57 -2.91
C ILE A 436 9.16 15.61 -1.97
N GLU A 437 10.21 14.94 -2.44
CA GLU A 437 11.01 13.99 -1.66
C GLU A 437 11.64 14.67 -0.43
N THR A 438 12.18 15.88 -0.60
CA THR A 438 12.71 16.67 0.52
C THR A 438 11.64 16.97 1.55
N TRP A 439 10.44 17.37 1.12
CA TRP A 439 9.36 17.65 2.05
C TRP A 439 8.83 16.37 2.72
N LEU A 440 8.68 15.26 1.98
CA LEU A 440 8.27 13.95 2.50
C LEU A 440 9.25 13.41 3.55
N SER A 441 10.56 13.59 3.32
CA SER A 441 11.61 13.15 4.27
C SER A 441 11.55 13.86 5.63
N ASN A 442 10.82 14.98 5.73
CA ASN A 442 10.59 15.68 6.98
C ASN A 442 9.29 15.23 7.69
N GLN A 443 8.54 14.30 7.11
CA GLN A 443 7.26 13.84 7.64
C GLN A 443 7.45 12.58 8.50
N PRO A 444 7.18 12.63 9.82
CA PRO A 444 7.48 11.51 10.73
C PRO A 444 6.78 10.21 10.34
N CYS A 445 5.54 10.27 9.85
CA CYS A 445 4.79 9.06 9.50
C CYS A 445 5.29 8.37 8.23
N ILE A 446 6.11 9.06 7.43
CA ILE A 446 6.70 8.52 6.19
C ILE A 446 8.10 7.95 6.46
N LEU A 447 8.84 8.54 7.41
CA LEU A 447 10.16 8.03 7.81
C LEU A 447 10.11 6.58 8.34
N ASP A 448 9.02 6.23 9.00
CA ASP A 448 8.81 4.90 9.58
C ASP A 448 8.15 3.91 8.59
N ASP A 449 7.82 4.35 7.36
CA ASP A 449 7.12 3.56 6.34
C ASP A 449 7.76 3.74 4.94
N PRO A 450 8.86 3.02 4.67
CA PRO A 450 9.62 3.17 3.44
C PRO A 450 8.87 2.67 2.20
N VAL A 451 8.00 1.66 2.33
CA VAL A 451 7.20 1.15 1.20
C VAL A 451 6.27 2.25 0.71
N ARG A 452 5.51 2.83 1.64
CA ARG A 452 4.62 3.94 1.32
C ARG A 452 5.38 5.12 0.73
N TYR A 453 6.57 5.45 1.24
CA TYR A 453 7.42 6.49 0.64
C TYR A 453 7.66 6.23 -0.86
N TYR A 454 8.10 5.02 -1.23
CA TYR A 454 8.39 4.69 -2.62
C TYR A 454 7.15 4.66 -3.49
N GLU A 455 6.06 4.06 -3.04
CA GLU A 455 4.79 4.02 -3.79
C GLU A 455 4.29 5.43 -4.12
N GLU A 456 4.33 6.33 -3.15
CA GLU A 456 3.92 7.73 -3.31
C GLU A 456 4.87 8.45 -4.28
N VAL A 457 6.19 8.31 -4.12
CA VAL A 457 7.21 8.94 -4.99
C VAL A 457 7.13 8.44 -6.43
N GLU A 458 6.97 7.14 -6.65
CA GLU A 458 6.79 6.55 -7.98
C GLU A 458 5.51 7.05 -8.63
N MET A 459 4.41 7.08 -7.88
CA MET A 459 3.13 7.59 -8.35
C MET A 459 3.21 9.07 -8.76
N TYR A 460 3.87 9.92 -7.96
CA TYR A 460 4.00 11.34 -8.29
C TYR A 460 4.90 11.57 -9.51
N ARG A 461 6.00 10.82 -9.62
CA ARG A 461 6.89 10.88 -10.78
C ARG A 461 6.15 10.42 -12.04
N ASP A 462 5.34 9.38 -11.95
CA ASP A 462 4.50 8.89 -13.03
C ASP A 462 3.53 9.97 -13.55
N TRP A 463 2.89 10.71 -12.64
CA TRP A 463 1.99 11.80 -13.00
C TRP A 463 2.71 12.94 -13.74
N LEU A 464 3.89 13.34 -13.26
CA LEU A 464 4.70 14.39 -13.90
C LEU A 464 5.23 13.95 -15.27
N THR A 465 5.73 12.72 -15.38
CA THR A 465 6.39 12.21 -16.60
C THR A 465 5.43 11.85 -17.71
N ARG A 466 4.18 11.52 -17.40
CA ARG A 466 3.16 11.17 -18.40
C ARG A 466 2.07 12.23 -18.58
N GLY A 467 2.16 13.35 -17.86
CA GLY A 467 1.34 14.54 -18.09
C GLY A 467 -0.06 14.43 -17.51
N ALA A 468 -0.20 14.01 -16.25
CA ALA A 468 -1.49 14.02 -15.56
C ALA A 468 -1.97 15.47 -15.33
N ASP A 469 -3.25 15.73 -15.56
CA ASP A 469 -3.94 16.94 -15.10
C ASP A 469 -4.37 16.83 -13.62
N ALA A 470 -3.42 16.41 -12.77
CA ALA A 470 -3.71 16.15 -11.36
C ALA A 470 -4.45 17.32 -10.71
N SER A 471 -5.46 16.99 -9.92
CA SER A 471 -6.36 17.91 -9.22
C SER A 471 -6.71 17.22 -7.92
N THR A 472 -5.74 17.16 -7.02
CA THR A 472 -5.91 16.33 -5.82
C THR A 472 -5.11 16.81 -4.63
N GLN A 473 -5.69 16.56 -3.46
CA GLN A 473 -5.04 16.61 -2.18
C GLN A 473 -4.80 15.19 -1.67
N ILE A 474 -3.55 14.88 -1.32
CA ILE A 474 -3.12 13.60 -0.75
C ILE A 474 -2.75 13.81 0.70
N THR A 475 -3.36 13.04 1.58
CA THR A 475 -3.01 13.13 3.00
C THR A 475 -1.89 12.17 3.35
N ILE A 476 -0.77 12.77 3.72
CA ILE A 476 0.47 12.05 4.02
C ILE A 476 0.45 11.61 5.48
N CYS A 477 0.33 12.55 6.42
CA CYS A 477 0.24 12.30 7.86
C CYS A 477 -0.98 13.00 8.45
N PRO A 478 -1.38 12.74 9.72
CA PRO A 478 -2.50 13.45 10.35
C PRO A 478 -2.47 14.97 10.21
N ALA A 479 -1.27 15.56 10.17
CA ALA A 479 -1.05 17.00 9.98
C ALA A 479 -0.12 17.33 8.79
N SER A 480 -0.08 16.50 7.76
CA SER A 480 0.73 16.77 6.55
C SER A 480 -0.11 16.54 5.32
N ARG A 481 -0.15 17.51 4.40
CA ARG A 481 -1.00 17.50 3.21
C ARG A 481 -0.15 17.86 2.00
N LEU A 482 -0.22 17.02 0.97
CA LEU A 482 0.35 17.31 -0.33
C LEU A 482 -0.80 17.68 -1.28
N VAL A 483 -0.63 18.73 -2.07
CA VAL A 483 -1.57 19.13 -3.12
C VAL A 483 -0.82 19.12 -4.44
N LEU A 484 -1.31 18.38 -5.43
CA LEU A 484 -0.69 18.20 -6.74
C LEU A 484 -1.62 18.73 -7.83
N MET A 485 -1.11 19.67 -8.64
CA MET A 485 -1.91 20.42 -9.61
C MET A 485 -1.23 20.48 -10.99
N GLY A 486 -1.77 19.75 -11.96
CA GLY A 486 -1.45 19.93 -13.37
C GLY A 486 -2.29 21.07 -13.94
N LEU A 487 -1.67 22.09 -14.53
CA LEU A 487 -2.33 23.32 -15.00
C LEU A 487 -2.57 23.30 -16.51
N PRO A 488 -3.80 23.05 -16.99
CA PRO A 488 -4.08 22.97 -18.42
C PRO A 488 -3.98 24.34 -19.11
N PRO A 489 -3.86 24.37 -20.46
CA PRO A 489 -3.64 25.61 -21.21
C PRO A 489 -4.72 26.69 -21.00
N ASP A 490 -5.98 26.29 -20.84
CA ASP A 490 -7.11 27.21 -20.66
C ASP A 490 -7.07 27.97 -19.33
N MET A 491 -6.49 27.37 -18.28
CA MET A 491 -6.26 28.04 -17.00
C MET A 491 -5.08 29.03 -17.05
N ARG A 492 -4.20 28.88 -18.03
CA ARG A 492 -2.98 29.69 -18.20
C ARG A 492 -3.07 30.72 -19.33
N ASP A 493 -4.12 30.70 -20.14
CA ASP A 493 -4.28 31.64 -21.26
C ASP A 493 -4.57 33.06 -20.78
N THR A 494 -3.55 33.91 -20.83
CA THR A 494 -3.64 35.35 -20.53
C THR A 494 -4.62 36.12 -21.43
N ASN A 495 -5.09 35.53 -22.53
CA ASN A 495 -6.11 36.12 -23.40
C ASN A 495 -7.55 35.72 -23.01
N ASP A 496 -7.75 34.71 -22.14
CA ASP A 496 -9.09 34.40 -21.61
C ASP A 496 -9.53 35.56 -20.71
N PRO A 497 -10.72 36.17 -20.94
CA PRO A 497 -11.27 37.20 -20.05
C PRO A 497 -11.43 36.78 -18.58
N ARG A 498 -11.42 35.48 -18.31
CA ARG A 498 -11.46 34.87 -16.97
C ARG A 498 -10.08 34.60 -16.39
N TYR A 499 -8.98 34.91 -17.08
CA TYR A 499 -7.65 34.83 -16.48
C TYR A 499 -7.40 36.04 -15.57
N PRO A 500 -6.84 35.85 -14.35
CA PRO A 500 -6.42 34.60 -13.73
C PRO A 500 -7.47 33.98 -12.79
N ILE A 501 -8.74 34.42 -12.88
CA ILE A 501 -9.84 34.01 -11.99
C ILE A 501 -10.04 32.49 -12.00
N ASN A 502 -10.01 31.82 -13.17
CA ASN A 502 -10.16 30.36 -13.21
C ASN A 502 -9.02 29.63 -12.49
N LEU A 503 -7.77 30.10 -12.69
CA LEU A 503 -6.61 29.55 -11.98
C LEU A 503 -6.68 29.82 -10.47
N GLN A 504 -7.12 31.01 -10.08
CA GLN A 504 -7.31 31.36 -8.67
C GLN A 504 -8.38 30.50 -8.00
N ASP A 505 -9.50 30.27 -8.69
CA ASP A 505 -10.58 29.41 -8.25
C ASP A 505 -10.12 27.97 -8.07
N PHE A 506 -9.42 27.43 -9.07
CA PHE A 506 -8.83 26.10 -9.03
C PHE A 506 -7.82 25.95 -7.88
N PHE A 507 -6.87 26.89 -7.76
CA PHE A 507 -5.88 26.92 -6.68
C PHE A 507 -6.51 26.91 -5.29
N ILE A 508 -7.51 27.75 -5.08
CA ILE A 508 -8.15 27.90 -3.77
C ILE A 508 -9.03 26.71 -3.43
N HIS A 509 -9.68 26.10 -4.44
CA HIS A 509 -10.44 24.86 -4.29
C HIS A 509 -9.54 23.72 -3.77
N GLU A 510 -8.44 23.44 -4.47
CA GLU A 510 -7.52 22.38 -4.09
C GLU A 510 -6.82 22.65 -2.75
N LEU A 511 -6.44 23.91 -2.49
CA LEU A 511 -5.91 24.30 -1.19
C LEU A 511 -6.93 24.05 -0.07
N TYR A 512 -8.22 24.26 -0.31
CA TYR A 512 -9.23 24.09 0.72
C TYR A 512 -9.34 22.63 1.18
N HIS A 513 -9.15 21.65 0.29
CA HIS A 513 -9.04 20.25 0.69
C HIS A 513 -7.93 20.02 1.71
N ALA A 514 -6.77 20.69 1.57
CA ALA A 514 -5.69 20.59 2.53
C ALA A 514 -6.00 21.30 3.88
N LEU A 515 -7.00 22.19 3.90
CA LEU A 515 -7.47 22.88 5.10
C LEU A 515 -8.60 22.12 5.82
N GLN A 516 -9.24 21.14 5.18
CA GLN A 516 -10.23 20.25 5.78
C GLN A 516 -9.54 19.29 6.77
N GLN A 517 -9.75 19.49 8.07
CA GLN A 517 -8.94 18.81 9.11
C GLN A 517 -9.33 17.35 9.32
N ASP A 518 -10.62 17.04 9.24
CA ASP A 518 -11.16 15.72 9.61
C ASP A 518 -11.06 14.66 8.51
N LEU A 519 -10.48 14.99 7.34
CA LEU A 519 -10.30 14.03 6.24
C LEU A 519 -9.47 12.81 6.64
N MET A 520 -8.57 12.96 7.63
CA MET A 520 -7.68 11.89 8.11
C MET A 520 -7.77 11.61 9.59
N ASP A 521 -8.84 12.11 10.21
CA ASP A 521 -9.26 11.55 11.46
C ASP A 521 -9.78 10.13 11.19
N GLU A 522 -9.05 9.14 11.70
CA GLU A 522 -9.32 7.72 11.52
C GLU A 522 -10.75 7.35 11.92
N SER A 523 -11.33 8.05 12.92
CA SER A 523 -12.72 7.82 13.32
C SER A 523 -13.72 8.29 12.27
N CYS A 524 -13.44 9.41 11.58
CA CYS A 524 -14.26 9.88 10.48
C CYS A 524 -14.13 8.96 9.25
N ARG A 525 -12.91 8.51 8.95
CA ARG A 525 -12.66 7.56 7.86
C ARG A 525 -13.36 6.22 8.10
N ARG A 526 -13.26 5.66 9.30
CA ARG A 526 -13.99 4.45 9.69
C ARG A 526 -15.50 4.63 9.70
N LEU A 527 -16.02 5.85 9.89
CA LEU A 527 -17.44 6.13 9.72
C LEU A 527 -17.83 6.09 8.25
N GLU A 528 -17.04 6.73 7.39
CA GLU A 528 -17.24 6.75 5.94
C GLU A 528 -17.13 5.36 5.30
N GLU A 529 -16.10 4.59 5.64
CA GLU A 529 -15.84 3.25 5.10
C GLU A 529 -16.96 2.25 5.44
N ARG A 530 -17.74 2.50 6.49
CA ARG A 530 -18.91 1.70 6.87
C ARG A 530 -20.19 2.07 6.13
N LEU A 531 -20.20 3.16 5.37
CA LEU A 531 -21.38 3.68 4.68
C LEU A 531 -21.23 3.46 3.17
N ASP A 532 -22.29 2.97 2.53
CA ASP A 532 -22.34 2.91 1.07
C ASP A 532 -22.21 4.33 0.47
N ARG A 533 -21.75 4.46 -0.78
CA ARG A 533 -21.50 5.77 -1.43
C ARG A 533 -22.69 6.74 -1.37
N GLU A 534 -23.92 6.23 -1.43
CA GLU A 534 -25.14 7.05 -1.34
C GLU A 534 -25.55 7.38 0.11
N GLU A 535 -25.00 6.65 1.07
CA GLU A 535 -25.23 6.81 2.51
C GLU A 535 -24.24 7.78 3.14
N THR A 536 -22.97 7.76 2.73
CA THR A 536 -21.98 8.76 3.13
C THR A 536 -22.31 10.14 2.58
N ASN A 537 -22.09 11.18 3.41
CA ASN A 537 -22.18 12.56 2.97
C ASN A 537 -20.82 13.16 2.61
N THR A 538 -19.74 12.38 2.73
CA THR A 538 -18.37 12.79 2.42
C THR A 538 -18.27 13.46 1.07
N PRO A 539 -18.64 12.80 -0.04
CA PRO A 539 -18.21 13.28 -1.35
C PRO A 539 -18.79 14.66 -1.66
N TRP A 540 -20.09 14.86 -1.43
CA TRP A 540 -20.74 16.13 -1.78
C TRP A 540 -20.47 17.23 -0.75
N LEU A 541 -20.21 16.91 0.52
CA LEU A 541 -19.83 17.92 1.52
C LEU A 541 -18.38 18.37 1.34
N VAL A 542 -17.47 17.45 1.06
CA VAL A 542 -16.03 17.74 0.89
C VAL A 542 -15.80 18.56 -0.37
N GLU A 543 -16.24 18.07 -1.53
CA GLU A 543 -16.12 18.76 -2.82
C GLU A 543 -16.96 20.05 -2.84
N GLY A 544 -18.19 19.97 -2.33
CA GLY A 544 -19.09 21.11 -2.25
C GLY A 544 -18.57 22.22 -1.33
N GLY A 545 -17.93 21.84 -0.22
CA GLY A 545 -17.29 22.78 0.69
C GLY A 545 -16.13 23.52 0.04
N ALA A 546 -15.32 22.80 -0.74
CA ALA A 546 -14.20 23.36 -1.49
C ALA A 546 -14.66 24.36 -2.58
N ASP A 547 -15.65 24.01 -3.41
CA ASP A 547 -16.18 24.95 -4.40
C ASP A 547 -16.87 26.14 -3.74
N TYR A 548 -17.68 25.91 -2.71
CA TYR A 548 -18.36 26.98 -1.99
C TYR A 548 -17.35 27.97 -1.39
N PHE A 549 -16.30 27.48 -0.74
CA PHE A 549 -15.22 28.31 -0.19
C PHE A 549 -14.50 29.07 -1.29
N ALA A 550 -14.04 28.39 -2.34
CA ALA A 550 -13.30 29.00 -3.44
C ALA A 550 -14.08 30.14 -4.11
N LYS A 551 -15.36 29.93 -4.43
CA LYS A 551 -16.21 30.97 -5.04
C LYS A 551 -16.33 32.21 -4.16
N HIS A 552 -16.46 32.05 -2.85
CA HIS A 552 -16.52 33.18 -1.93
C HIS A 552 -15.19 33.92 -1.85
N VAL A 553 -14.08 33.19 -1.65
CA VAL A 553 -12.75 33.81 -1.53
C VAL A 553 -12.34 34.54 -2.81
N VAL A 554 -12.51 33.91 -3.97
CA VAL A 554 -12.22 34.54 -5.27
C VAL A 554 -13.07 35.79 -5.47
N SER A 555 -14.37 35.70 -5.15
CA SER A 555 -15.28 36.85 -5.21
C SER A 555 -14.81 38.00 -4.30
N GLU A 556 -14.33 37.71 -3.09
CA GLU A 556 -13.84 38.72 -2.15
C GLU A 556 -12.53 39.36 -2.60
N LEU A 557 -11.61 38.56 -3.17
CA LEU A 557 -10.31 39.03 -3.67
C LEU A 557 -10.45 39.88 -4.94
N THR A 558 -11.39 39.54 -5.82
CA THR A 558 -11.49 40.14 -7.16
C THR A 558 -12.68 41.10 -7.34
N GLY A 559 -13.76 40.89 -6.59
CA GLY A 559 -15.05 41.57 -6.80
C GLY A 559 -15.70 41.27 -8.17
N ALA A 560 -15.25 40.23 -8.87
CA ALA A 560 -15.60 40.00 -10.27
C ALA A 560 -17.00 39.39 -10.49
N PHE A 561 -17.55 38.68 -9.50
CA PHE A 561 -18.84 38.01 -9.60
C PHE A 561 -19.54 37.94 -8.25
N ASP A 562 -20.82 37.55 -8.26
CA ASP A 562 -21.56 37.18 -7.04
C ASP A 562 -21.39 35.66 -6.82
N PRO A 563 -20.92 35.23 -5.63
CA PRO A 563 -20.53 33.84 -5.41
C PRO A 563 -21.75 32.91 -5.44
N ILE A 564 -22.84 33.28 -4.77
CA ILE A 564 -24.08 32.48 -4.74
C ILE A 564 -24.67 32.34 -6.13
N ASN A 565 -24.75 33.43 -6.88
CA ASN A 565 -25.25 33.40 -8.24
C ASN A 565 -24.39 32.51 -9.17
N THR A 566 -23.08 32.43 -8.91
CA THR A 566 -22.16 31.57 -9.66
C THR A 566 -22.32 30.10 -9.28
N ILE A 567 -22.38 29.79 -7.97
CA ILE A 567 -22.65 28.44 -7.47
C ILE A 567 -23.95 27.89 -8.07
N LEU A 568 -25.04 28.66 -7.98
CA LEU A 568 -26.34 28.21 -8.49
C LEU A 568 -26.38 28.10 -10.02
N ARG A 569 -25.67 28.98 -10.74
CA ARG A 569 -25.53 28.84 -12.20
C ARG A 569 -24.78 27.57 -12.57
N ASN A 570 -23.67 27.30 -11.89
CA ASN A 570 -22.82 26.13 -12.16
C ASN A 570 -23.59 24.84 -11.87
N ALA A 571 -24.30 24.77 -10.74
CA ALA A 571 -25.15 23.64 -10.40
C ALA A 571 -26.28 23.43 -11.43
N LEU A 572 -26.96 24.50 -11.86
CA LEU A 572 -27.99 24.36 -12.91
C LEU A 572 -27.40 23.81 -14.22
N ASN A 573 -26.19 24.22 -14.60
CA ASN A 573 -25.51 23.69 -15.78
C ASN A 573 -25.12 22.22 -15.60
N ALA A 574 -24.49 21.86 -14.48
CA ALA A 574 -24.18 20.46 -14.14
C ALA A 574 -25.43 19.57 -14.21
N SER A 575 -26.56 20.06 -13.68
CA SER A 575 -27.82 19.30 -13.73
C SER A 575 -28.34 18.98 -15.13
N ARG A 576 -28.00 19.84 -16.10
CA ARG A 576 -28.41 19.70 -17.51
C ARG A 576 -27.44 18.82 -18.30
N GLU A 577 -26.17 18.83 -17.93
CA GLU A 577 -25.09 18.15 -18.63
C GLU A 577 -24.92 16.71 -18.10
N GLU A 578 -25.01 16.53 -16.79
CA GLU A 578 -24.56 15.32 -16.09
C GLU A 578 -25.68 14.60 -15.32
N GLY A 579 -26.81 15.27 -15.06
CA GLY A 579 -27.99 14.70 -14.40
C GLY A 579 -28.26 15.26 -13.02
N THR A 580 -29.25 14.69 -12.31
CA THR A 580 -29.76 15.28 -11.05
C THR A 580 -29.36 14.51 -9.79
N ASN A 581 -28.60 13.42 -9.93
CA ASN A 581 -28.02 12.72 -8.80
C ASN A 581 -26.85 13.57 -8.26
N ILE A 582 -26.85 13.86 -6.95
CA ILE A 582 -25.80 14.66 -6.32
C ILE A 582 -24.39 14.04 -6.46
N TYR A 583 -24.31 12.72 -6.64
CA TYR A 583 -23.04 12.00 -6.79
C TYR A 583 -22.56 11.85 -8.24
N GLN A 584 -23.28 12.41 -9.21
CA GLN A 584 -22.95 12.37 -10.64
C GLN A 584 -22.44 13.74 -11.09
N GLY A 585 -21.29 13.74 -11.81
CA GLY A 585 -20.74 14.87 -12.57
C GLY A 585 -20.62 16.21 -11.81
N GLY A 586 -19.39 16.66 -11.58
CA GLY A 586 -19.15 17.93 -10.87
C GLY A 586 -19.75 17.96 -9.46
N ILE A 587 -19.36 16.97 -8.63
CA ILE A 587 -19.82 16.82 -7.23
C ILE A 587 -19.54 18.09 -6.41
N ASP A 588 -18.49 18.81 -6.77
CA ASP A 588 -18.15 20.15 -6.28
C ASP A 588 -19.32 21.15 -6.46
N LYS A 589 -19.84 21.25 -7.68
CA LYS A 589 -20.94 22.17 -8.03
C LYS A 589 -22.27 21.73 -7.42
N THR A 590 -22.57 20.43 -7.46
CA THR A 590 -23.83 19.90 -6.92
C THR A 590 -23.86 20.01 -5.40
N GLY A 591 -22.73 19.71 -4.75
CA GLY A 591 -22.51 19.82 -3.32
C GLY A 591 -22.63 21.26 -2.84
N ALA A 592 -21.96 22.22 -3.49
CA ALA A 592 -22.02 23.63 -3.12
C ALA A 592 -23.45 24.19 -3.17
N ALA A 593 -24.25 23.81 -4.18
CA ALA A 593 -25.66 24.19 -4.23
C ALA A 593 -26.50 23.51 -3.14
N ALA A 594 -26.27 22.23 -2.84
CA ALA A 594 -26.93 21.54 -1.74
C ALA A 594 -26.62 22.21 -0.37
N MET A 595 -25.37 22.60 -0.14
CA MET A 595 -24.98 23.36 1.06
C MET A 595 -25.66 24.72 1.12
N GLN A 596 -25.83 25.41 -0.01
CA GLN A 596 -26.60 26.66 -0.05
C GLN A 596 -28.07 26.47 0.35
N ILE A 597 -28.70 25.32 0.00
CA ILE A 597 -30.04 24.98 0.51
C ILE A 597 -30.01 24.85 2.03
N LEU A 598 -29.03 24.15 2.59
CA LEU A 598 -28.91 23.99 4.04
C LEU A 598 -28.75 25.34 4.76
N ILE A 599 -28.03 26.29 4.16
CA ILE A 599 -27.88 27.66 4.66
C ILE A 599 -29.21 28.40 4.61
N GLU A 600 -29.92 28.37 3.48
CA GLU A 600 -31.20 29.06 3.34
C GLU A 600 -32.32 28.48 4.23
N LEU A 601 -32.23 27.18 4.56
CA LEU A 601 -33.08 26.52 5.56
C LEU A 601 -32.67 26.83 7.02
N GLY A 602 -31.55 27.51 7.24
CA GLY A 602 -30.98 27.78 8.57
C GLY A 602 -30.50 26.51 9.30
N LYS A 603 -30.03 25.51 8.55
CA LYS A 603 -29.51 24.22 9.06
C LYS A 603 -27.99 24.11 8.99
N LEU A 604 -27.35 24.96 8.20
CA LEU A 604 -25.91 25.12 8.14
C LEU A 604 -25.61 26.62 8.27
N ASP A 605 -24.64 26.96 9.10
CA ASP A 605 -24.11 28.32 9.14
C ASP A 605 -23.05 28.45 8.04
N GLN A 606 -23.16 29.51 7.22
CA GLN A 606 -22.23 29.78 6.14
C GLN A 606 -20.80 29.95 6.69
N GLU A 607 -20.65 30.55 7.87
CA GLU A 607 -19.34 30.77 8.48
C GLU A 607 -18.60 29.45 8.72
N ARG A 608 -19.31 28.35 9.04
CA ARG A 608 -18.68 27.03 9.24
C ARG A 608 -18.01 26.46 8.00
N ILE A 609 -18.51 26.83 6.81
CA ILE A 609 -17.83 26.49 5.55
C ILE A 609 -16.66 27.45 5.36
N LEU A 610 -16.88 28.75 5.55
CA LEU A 610 -15.87 29.76 5.25
C LEU A 610 -14.67 29.76 6.20
N ASP A 611 -14.81 29.20 7.41
CA ASP A 611 -13.74 29.06 8.39
C ASP A 611 -13.22 27.63 8.55
N GLY A 612 -13.69 26.68 7.73
CA GLY A 612 -13.28 25.28 7.76
C GLY A 612 -13.84 24.44 8.91
N SER A 613 -14.57 25.03 9.87
CA SER A 613 -15.03 24.32 11.07
C SER A 613 -16.15 23.30 10.83
N LEU A 614 -16.72 23.26 9.63
CA LEU A 614 -17.56 22.15 9.17
C LEU A 614 -16.77 20.82 9.10
N PHE A 615 -15.46 20.87 8.88
CA PHE A 615 -14.57 19.71 8.75
C PHE A 615 -13.78 19.47 10.04
N HIS A 616 -14.42 19.75 11.18
CA HIS A 616 -13.93 19.42 12.51
C HIS A 616 -14.83 18.33 13.12
N ASN A 617 -14.21 17.41 13.87
CA ASN A 617 -14.91 16.42 14.69
C ASN A 617 -15.92 15.55 13.91
N CYS A 618 -15.62 15.23 12.65
CA CYS A 618 -16.49 14.47 11.75
C CYS A 618 -17.90 15.06 11.57
N ALA A 619 -18.06 16.39 11.74
CA ALA A 619 -19.39 17.00 11.69
C ALA A 619 -20.14 16.70 10.38
N ARG A 620 -19.40 16.56 9.26
CA ARG A 620 -19.92 16.15 7.95
C ARG A 620 -20.65 14.79 7.97
N GLU A 621 -20.19 13.82 8.75
CA GLU A 621 -20.83 12.50 8.86
C GLU A 621 -21.74 12.35 10.09
N ILE A 622 -21.57 13.16 11.14
CA ILE A 622 -22.32 13.02 12.39
C ILE A 622 -23.51 13.99 12.48
N GLU A 623 -23.33 15.25 12.05
CA GLU A 623 -24.37 16.27 12.14
C GLU A 623 -25.29 16.26 10.91
N TYR A 624 -24.75 15.93 9.74
CA TYR A 624 -25.43 16.00 8.43
C TYR A 624 -25.81 14.62 7.87
N THR A 625 -26.27 13.73 8.74
CA THR A 625 -26.70 12.37 8.41
C THR A 625 -27.98 12.31 7.56
N ASN A 626 -28.15 11.23 6.79
CA ASN A 626 -29.31 11.03 5.90
C ASN A 626 -30.65 10.80 6.63
N ASP A 627 -30.67 10.52 7.94
CA ASP A 627 -31.91 10.47 8.73
C ASP A 627 -32.55 11.87 8.88
N LYS A 628 -31.80 12.94 8.60
CA LYS A 628 -32.28 14.32 8.66
C LYS A 628 -33.06 14.65 7.38
N PRO A 629 -34.36 15.00 7.48
CA PRO A 629 -35.17 15.32 6.30
C PRO A 629 -34.61 16.48 5.46
N TYR A 630 -33.95 17.44 6.11
CA TYR A 630 -33.36 18.60 5.42
C TYR A 630 -32.10 18.24 4.61
N VAL A 631 -31.35 17.20 5.00
CA VAL A 631 -30.20 16.70 4.23
C VAL A 631 -30.72 16.02 2.96
N LEU A 632 -31.70 15.13 3.10
CA LEU A 632 -32.36 14.51 1.94
C LEU A 632 -33.03 15.54 1.03
N GLN A 633 -33.61 16.61 1.60
CA GLN A 633 -34.17 17.71 0.82
C GLN A 633 -33.09 18.40 -0.01
N ALA A 634 -31.96 18.76 0.58
CA ALA A 634 -30.83 19.34 -0.15
C ALA A 634 -30.34 18.41 -1.28
N LYS A 635 -30.09 17.13 -0.97
CA LYS A 635 -29.66 16.11 -1.94
C LYS A 635 -30.62 15.91 -3.11
N ASN A 636 -31.93 16.02 -2.87
CA ASN A 636 -32.96 15.76 -3.88
C ASN A 636 -33.42 17.01 -4.65
N SER A 637 -32.97 18.20 -4.27
CA SER A 637 -33.49 19.46 -4.83
C SER A 637 -32.44 20.53 -5.18
N TRP A 638 -31.14 20.25 -5.01
CA TRP A 638 -30.03 21.14 -5.37
C TRP A 638 -30.13 21.68 -6.81
N TYR A 639 -30.67 20.91 -7.75
CA TYR A 639 -30.80 21.28 -9.16
C TYR A 639 -32.05 22.13 -9.48
N MET A 640 -32.98 22.28 -8.54
CA MET A 640 -34.25 22.98 -8.76
C MET A 640 -34.05 24.50 -8.75
N ILE A 641 -33.32 25.01 -9.73
CA ILE A 641 -32.86 26.40 -9.83
C ILE A 641 -33.52 27.06 -11.04
N GLU A 642 -33.92 28.32 -10.88
CA GLU A 642 -34.49 29.14 -11.94
C GLU A 642 -33.78 30.49 -12.05
N GLU A 643 -33.73 31.03 -13.27
CA GLU A 643 -33.21 32.36 -13.51
C GLU A 643 -34.34 33.40 -13.39
N ARG A 644 -34.22 34.33 -12.45
CA ARG A 644 -35.14 35.44 -12.24
C ARG A 644 -34.38 36.76 -12.24
N ASN A 645 -34.69 37.62 -13.22
CA ASN A 645 -34.07 38.95 -13.36
C ASN A 645 -32.52 38.90 -13.43
N GLY A 646 -31.96 37.92 -14.14
CA GLY A 646 -30.51 37.75 -14.28
C GLY A 646 -29.82 37.19 -13.02
N ARG A 647 -30.59 36.64 -12.07
CA ARG A 647 -30.09 35.94 -10.89
C ARG A 647 -30.62 34.52 -10.84
N PHE A 648 -29.77 33.58 -10.48
CA PHE A 648 -30.16 32.21 -10.19
C PHE A 648 -30.66 32.12 -8.76
N VAL A 649 -31.81 31.47 -8.57
CA VAL A 649 -32.45 31.27 -7.26
C VAL A 649 -33.08 29.88 -7.23
N PHE A 650 -33.25 29.31 -6.04
CA PHE A 650 -34.02 28.08 -5.90
C PHE A 650 -35.50 28.28 -6.22
N SER A 651 -36.10 27.24 -6.80
CA SER A 651 -37.51 27.20 -7.15
C SER A 651 -38.40 27.21 -5.91
N GLU A 652 -39.62 27.70 -6.08
CA GLU A 652 -40.60 27.73 -5.00
C GLU A 652 -40.94 26.29 -4.54
N GLY A 653 -40.64 25.97 -3.28
CA GLY A 653 -40.83 24.64 -2.70
C GLY A 653 -39.56 23.97 -2.21
N VAL A 654 -38.39 24.38 -2.71
CA VAL A 654 -37.08 23.89 -2.25
C VAL A 654 -36.82 24.28 -0.80
N LEU A 655 -37.29 25.46 -0.38
CA LEU A 655 -37.04 26.04 0.95
C LEU A 655 -38.22 25.89 1.93
N ARG A 656 -39.15 24.96 1.68
CA ARG A 656 -40.36 24.77 2.48
C ARG A 656 -40.26 23.62 3.47
#